data_AF-A0A6I5NUH8-F1
#
_entry.id   AF-A0A6I5NUH8-F1
#
_cell.length_a   1.000
_cell.length_b   1.000
_cell.length_c   1.000
_cell.angle_alpha   90.00
_cell.angle_beta   90.00
_cell.angle_gamma   90.00
#
_symmetry.space_group_name_H-M   'P 1'
#
loop_
_entity.id
_entity.type
_entity.pdbx_description
1 polymer ?
#
loop_
_entity_poly.entity_id
_entity_poly.type
_entity_poly.pdbx_seq_one_letter_code
_entity_poly.pdbx_strand_id
1 'polypeptide(L)'
;MTSNVIFIHPDGADPSHFGAARFESVGPDGRLNWDTAPESAVYLGHLDDAIVATSNAGAVVHAYGIKAVAPSFGFDENGDEYTSLAGLQGQNVDGSESDFTILEEAAAAGRPTAIINSGFIAEPGTGVFFADAVSRGDREGITAQLFFDAESDGTLAEDAQPRAKYNVIMGAGEQDYLPEGVTGVFGEGTRTDGLNLVEIAEDLGYTIVYNQEQLDALDPSTELVLGMFAADDNFNEFPEGFLIENGFVDADGELVTYGQPVADAPNPDGLVLDTDGDGFTDPPTVGDMLEATLALDLFANEGDDDGEGFFIVLEEEGTDNFGNTNNARGAIDATLNADQAIGVAKDFVENVQSNTFVITAADSAGGSLEVDDVSGETVGTLTTQRQLDEAGENSGVTVPFDGTTGSDTAPFVAAPAANGNVYEFGVAWAGLPDFAGSIVSKAWGEGADRLGSTIDNTGIYRLMYESLFDISLDAPEGVPDDLAPREAPEPTSEVGNVIFFHPDGTSPSHWAAARFASAGPDGRLNWDEMSDASVYLGHMDDRIVGTSNGGAVTHAYGVKPFAGSFGFDAPVDEGGEEIVSLSGKPDTIMQEAQAAGKAIGIINSGFIAEPGTGAFLADVDNRGNTEEITAEILDQRPDVILGAGETDYLPVGTIGVFGEEGTREDGRNLIEEAEAAGYTVVFTREELLAVTPDNTDKLLGIFGAEDTYNDFFEDELRRDGFVDENGDLILYGQPPLNPNPPTIAEMVEAALPILDADPDGFFLVMEEEATDNFGNDNNAAGTIEAAIRADEALGVAMDFVDNTDPNTLIITAADSDAGGLEVDDIPIGGFGLPNDEVDETATPFTLRVQAETQAFGPEADGVLVQVDDVDGSNDVPGFSTDIFEPFTTGAPDADGDVFDFGVAWATRSDVAGGIVSKTYGLNADLLPDTTDNTDIYRVMYQTLFGVAPEDIANAEPIDVLVDLTGIDGDVTVSASLSREAAFDNVLKFYQTDALGSVAGFLPGEEGYEAVVAENLLDPDIFIGNGETGTAELVLAGGTFYAPVLLIDGDLHNLGSIGDNARGHDRIKRDGSVWTFEDWIDSDFNDLVFTVDAVEPVIA
;
A
#
# COMPACT_ATOMS: atom_id res chain seq x y z
N MET A 1 8.33 29.51 3.15
CA MET A 1 9.74 29.95 3.30
C MET A 1 10.49 29.21 2.21
N THR A 2 11.41 29.86 1.49
CA THR A 2 12.17 29.19 0.43
C THR A 2 13.05 28.10 1.02
N SER A 3 12.90 26.88 0.52
CA SER A 3 13.59 25.67 0.95
C SER A 3 14.64 25.23 -0.06
N ASN A 4 15.54 24.36 0.38
CA ASN A 4 16.29 23.51 -0.53
C ASN A 4 15.35 22.43 -1.08
N VAL A 5 15.59 21.95 -2.29
CA VAL A 5 14.86 20.83 -2.86
C VAL A 5 15.84 19.78 -3.37
N ILE A 6 15.59 18.52 -3.00
CA ILE A 6 16.25 17.34 -3.55
C ILE A 6 15.15 16.49 -4.18
N PHE A 7 15.18 16.38 -5.50
CA PHE A 7 14.33 15.47 -6.25
C PHE A 7 15.11 14.19 -6.54
N ILE A 8 14.55 13.05 -6.12
CA ILE A 8 15.14 11.73 -6.34
C ILE A 8 14.19 10.95 -7.25
N HIS A 9 14.66 10.55 -8.42
CA HIS A 9 13.91 9.79 -9.42
C HIS A 9 14.48 8.36 -9.47
N PRO A 10 13.91 7.41 -8.73
CA PRO A 10 14.24 5.99 -8.89
C PRO A 10 13.45 5.46 -10.10
N ASP A 11 14.02 5.56 -11.31
CA ASP A 11 13.29 5.35 -12.56
C ASP A 11 12.67 3.93 -12.61
N GLY A 12 11.39 3.82 -13.00
CA GLY A 12 10.69 2.54 -13.05
C GLY A 12 10.39 1.86 -11.69
N ALA A 13 10.80 2.42 -10.54
CA ALA A 13 10.67 1.74 -9.25
C ALA A 13 9.32 1.98 -8.57
N ASP A 14 8.58 0.90 -8.35
CA ASP A 14 7.31 0.85 -7.62
C ASP A 14 7.50 0.25 -6.20
N PRO A 15 6.44 0.16 -5.36
CA PRO A 15 6.56 -0.43 -4.04
C PRO A 15 6.95 -1.92 -4.05
N SER A 16 6.71 -2.67 -5.13
CA SER A 16 7.12 -4.06 -5.27
C SER A 16 8.65 -4.18 -5.40
N HIS A 17 9.30 -3.27 -6.13
CA HIS A 17 10.76 -3.12 -6.15
C HIS A 17 11.33 -2.87 -4.74
N PHE A 18 10.77 -1.91 -4.01
CA PHE A 18 11.15 -1.66 -2.62
C PHE A 18 10.83 -2.84 -1.70
N GLY A 19 9.77 -3.61 -1.98
CA GLY A 19 9.44 -4.86 -1.30
C GLY A 19 10.52 -5.91 -1.43
N ALA A 20 10.94 -6.22 -2.66
CA ALA A 20 12.02 -7.18 -2.94
C ALA A 20 13.35 -6.76 -2.27
N ALA A 21 13.71 -5.47 -2.37
CA ALA A 21 14.88 -4.90 -1.71
C ALA A 21 14.79 -4.97 -0.18
N ARG A 22 13.62 -4.74 0.40
CA ARG A 22 13.37 -4.83 1.84
C ARG A 22 13.55 -6.27 2.32
N PHE A 23 12.94 -7.23 1.64
CA PHE A 23 13.01 -8.65 2.01
C PHE A 23 14.46 -9.12 2.03
N GLU A 24 15.24 -8.83 1.00
CA GLU A 24 16.64 -9.25 0.96
C GLU A 24 17.52 -8.56 2.02
N SER A 25 17.38 -7.25 2.21
CA SER A 25 18.35 -6.46 2.97
C SER A 25 18.07 -6.38 4.46
N VAL A 26 16.81 -6.12 4.84
CA VAL A 26 16.42 -5.82 6.23
C VAL A 26 15.33 -6.74 6.76
N GLY A 27 14.75 -7.58 5.91
CA GLY A 27 13.73 -8.57 6.23
C GLY A 27 12.33 -7.96 6.18
N PRO A 28 11.28 -8.80 6.24
CA PRO A 28 9.91 -8.36 5.99
C PRO A 28 9.33 -7.45 7.10
N ASP A 29 9.85 -7.52 8.33
CA ASP A 29 9.55 -6.55 9.40
C ASP A 29 10.50 -5.33 9.39
N GLY A 30 11.54 -5.35 8.55
CA GLY A 30 12.50 -4.27 8.42
C GLY A 30 11.89 -3.03 7.75
N ARG A 31 12.66 -1.94 7.76
CA ARG A 31 12.30 -0.70 7.05
C ARG A 31 13.51 -0.21 6.28
N LEU A 32 13.33 0.00 4.98
CA LEU A 32 14.23 0.77 4.13
C LEU A 32 14.13 2.27 4.48
N ASN A 33 15.04 3.11 4.00
CA ASN A 33 14.92 4.55 4.19
C ASN A 33 13.64 5.10 3.54
N TRP A 34 13.28 4.60 2.36
CA TRP A 34 12.04 4.92 1.65
C TRP A 34 10.78 4.65 2.49
N ASP A 35 10.77 3.57 3.28
CA ASP A 35 9.64 3.21 4.15
C ASP A 35 9.42 4.20 5.31
N THR A 36 10.42 5.04 5.61
CA THR A 36 10.39 5.97 6.75
C THR A 36 9.95 7.39 6.39
N ALA A 37 9.44 7.60 5.18
CA ALA A 37 8.92 8.90 4.79
C ALA A 37 7.62 9.22 5.52
N PRO A 38 7.51 10.40 6.15
CA PRO A 38 6.29 10.81 6.86
C PRO A 38 5.05 10.90 5.96
N GLU A 39 5.23 11.11 4.66
CA GLU A 39 4.14 11.39 3.74
C GLU A 39 4.25 10.48 2.51
N SER A 40 3.11 9.98 2.04
CA SER A 40 3.05 9.14 0.84
C SER A 40 1.83 9.40 -0.02
N ALA A 41 2.01 9.32 -1.33
CA ALA A 41 0.97 9.55 -2.32
C ALA A 41 1.01 8.48 -3.41
N VAL A 42 -0.17 8.02 -3.82
CA VAL A 42 -0.31 7.27 -5.08
C VAL A 42 -0.09 8.26 -6.24
N TYR A 43 0.86 7.95 -7.11
CA TYR A 43 1.26 8.81 -8.22
C TYR A 43 0.49 8.48 -9.50
N LEU A 44 -0.05 9.50 -10.16
CA LEU A 44 -0.84 9.36 -11.39
C LEU A 44 -0.02 9.86 -12.59
N GLY A 45 0.54 8.92 -13.35
CA GLY A 45 1.60 9.18 -14.34
C GLY A 45 1.18 9.55 -15.76
N HIS A 46 -0.12 9.54 -16.10
CA HIS A 46 -0.56 9.70 -17.48
C HIS A 46 -0.06 10.99 -18.16
N LEU A 47 0.09 10.90 -19.48
CA LEU A 47 0.57 11.93 -20.40
C LEU A 47 -0.57 12.53 -21.24
N ASP A 48 -0.23 13.50 -22.10
CA ASP A 48 -1.19 14.15 -23.01
C ASP A 48 -1.69 13.20 -24.11
N ASP A 49 -0.91 12.18 -24.46
CA ASP A 49 -1.22 11.26 -25.56
C ASP A 49 -1.13 9.76 -25.19
N ALA A 50 -0.96 9.44 -23.91
CA ALA A 50 -0.75 8.07 -23.40
C ALA A 50 -1.15 7.94 -21.93
N ILE A 51 -1.62 6.75 -21.50
CA ILE A 51 -1.86 6.46 -20.08
C ILE A 51 -0.58 6.05 -19.33
N VAL A 52 0.41 5.50 -20.04
CA VAL A 52 1.73 5.13 -19.53
C VAL A 52 2.72 6.24 -19.84
N ALA A 53 3.48 6.68 -18.83
CA ALA A 53 4.59 7.58 -19.07
C ALA A 53 5.79 6.84 -19.66
N THR A 54 6.54 7.53 -20.53
CA THR A 54 7.91 7.10 -20.91
C THR A 54 8.91 7.93 -20.12
N SER A 55 10.09 7.38 -19.78
CA SER A 55 11.17 8.08 -19.04
C SER A 55 11.34 9.53 -19.46
N ASN A 56 11.38 9.77 -20.78
CA ASN A 56 11.59 11.10 -21.33
C ASN A 56 10.38 12.04 -21.23
N ALA A 57 9.16 11.58 -21.52
CA ALA A 57 7.99 12.45 -21.39
C ALA A 57 7.61 12.66 -19.90
N GLY A 58 7.76 11.64 -19.05
CA GLY A 58 7.60 11.74 -17.61
C GLY A 58 8.56 12.75 -16.98
N ALA A 59 9.84 12.70 -17.36
CA ALA A 59 10.82 13.71 -16.96
C ALA A 59 10.46 15.13 -17.42
N VAL A 60 9.85 15.30 -18.62
CA VAL A 60 9.32 16.62 -19.05
C VAL A 60 8.24 17.09 -18.09
N VAL A 61 7.33 16.22 -17.64
CA VAL A 61 6.31 16.60 -16.66
C VAL A 61 6.95 17.08 -15.36
N HIS A 62 7.95 16.37 -14.83
CA HIS A 62 8.65 16.76 -13.61
C HIS A 62 9.47 18.06 -13.77
N ALA A 63 10.02 18.31 -14.95
CA ALA A 63 10.89 19.46 -15.23
C ALA A 63 10.11 20.74 -15.59
N TYR A 64 8.93 20.62 -16.23
CA TYR A 64 8.13 21.74 -16.75
C TYR A 64 6.76 21.90 -16.07
N GLY A 65 6.22 20.87 -15.41
CA GLY A 65 4.90 20.91 -14.75
C GLY A 65 3.70 20.87 -15.69
N ILE A 66 3.85 20.29 -16.87
CA ILE A 66 2.81 20.18 -17.91
C ILE A 66 2.61 18.73 -18.30
N LYS A 67 1.43 18.38 -18.84
CA LYS A 67 1.24 17.10 -19.53
C LYS A 67 2.02 17.15 -20.84
N ALA A 68 2.90 16.16 -21.04
CA ALA A 68 3.78 16.07 -22.21
C ALA A 68 3.27 14.99 -23.18
N VAL A 69 3.71 15.04 -24.44
CA VAL A 69 3.45 13.97 -25.42
C VAL A 69 4.61 12.98 -25.46
N ALA A 70 4.35 11.72 -25.82
CA ALA A 70 5.34 10.66 -25.92
C ALA A 70 5.77 10.36 -27.37
N PRO A 71 7.07 10.25 -27.67
CA PRO A 71 8.21 10.68 -26.87
C PRO A 71 8.47 12.19 -27.02
N SER A 72 8.83 12.88 -25.92
CA SER A 72 9.32 14.26 -25.93
C SER A 72 10.56 14.47 -25.07
N PHE A 73 11.32 15.53 -25.36
CA PHE A 73 12.51 15.97 -24.61
C PHE A 73 12.62 17.50 -24.76
N GLY A 74 11.67 18.24 -24.19
CA GLY A 74 11.61 19.71 -24.26
C GLY A 74 10.81 20.31 -25.43
N PHE A 75 10.34 19.48 -26.37
CA PHE A 75 9.51 19.93 -27.51
C PHE A 75 8.14 19.24 -27.56
N ASP A 76 7.12 19.98 -27.98
CA ASP A 76 5.75 19.48 -28.18
C ASP A 76 5.57 18.71 -29.50
N GLU A 77 4.36 18.18 -29.73
CA GLU A 77 3.97 17.45 -30.95
C GLU A 77 4.14 18.27 -32.26
N ASN A 78 4.18 19.60 -32.16
CA ASN A 78 4.36 20.51 -33.29
C ASN A 78 5.84 20.84 -33.54
N GLY A 79 6.73 20.39 -32.66
CA GLY A 79 8.16 20.72 -32.64
C GLY A 79 8.44 22.13 -32.14
N ASP A 80 7.50 22.73 -31.40
CA ASP A 80 7.71 23.99 -30.69
C ASP A 80 8.23 23.68 -29.26
N GLU A 81 9.09 24.55 -28.71
CA GLU A 81 9.61 24.40 -27.34
C GLU A 81 8.48 24.45 -26.32
N TYR A 82 8.55 23.59 -25.31
CA TYR A 82 7.58 23.63 -24.22
C TYR A 82 7.68 24.92 -23.42
N THR A 83 6.54 25.34 -22.88
CA THR A 83 6.48 26.44 -21.91
C THR A 83 6.19 25.83 -20.55
N SER A 84 7.02 26.10 -19.55
CA SER A 84 6.79 25.58 -18.19
C SER A 84 5.47 26.09 -17.62
N LEU A 85 4.90 25.39 -16.66
CA LEU A 85 3.66 25.80 -15.99
C LEU A 85 3.81 27.20 -15.36
N ALA A 86 4.99 27.49 -14.79
CA ALA A 86 5.34 28.82 -14.32
C ALA A 86 5.33 29.84 -15.48
N GLY A 87 5.85 29.47 -16.65
CA GLY A 87 5.73 30.18 -17.93
C GLY A 87 4.30 30.50 -18.33
N LEU A 88 3.46 29.49 -18.40
CA LEU A 88 2.05 29.59 -18.80
C LEU A 88 1.28 30.51 -17.86
N GLN A 89 1.59 30.49 -16.57
CA GLN A 89 0.96 31.33 -15.54
C GLN A 89 1.64 32.70 -15.36
N GLY A 90 2.76 32.96 -16.04
CA GLY A 90 3.53 34.20 -15.95
C GLY A 90 4.15 34.43 -14.57
N GLN A 91 4.59 33.34 -13.91
CA GLN A 91 5.14 33.28 -12.56
C GLN A 91 6.62 32.87 -12.52
N ASN A 92 7.31 32.77 -13.66
CA ASN A 92 8.76 32.51 -13.69
C ASN A 92 9.53 33.54 -12.85
N VAL A 93 10.68 33.12 -12.33
CA VAL A 93 11.56 33.99 -11.56
C VAL A 93 12.24 35.05 -12.43
N ASP A 94 12.71 36.14 -11.81
CA ASP A 94 13.39 37.20 -12.54
C ASP A 94 14.70 36.68 -13.17
N GLY A 95 14.73 36.55 -14.49
CA GLY A 95 15.93 36.15 -15.23
C GLY A 95 15.83 34.81 -15.95
N SER A 96 14.75 34.04 -15.74
CA SER A 96 14.41 32.87 -16.53
C SER A 96 13.58 33.23 -17.78
N GLU A 97 13.63 32.34 -18.78
CA GLU A 97 12.76 32.36 -19.95
C GLU A 97 11.56 31.41 -19.73
N SER A 98 10.54 31.50 -20.59
CA SER A 98 9.28 30.80 -20.37
C SER A 98 9.36 29.29 -20.63
N ASP A 99 10.39 28.88 -21.35
CA ASP A 99 10.78 27.52 -21.71
C ASP A 99 11.84 26.95 -20.76
N PHE A 100 12.15 27.64 -19.66
CA PHE A 100 13.12 27.12 -18.68
C PHE A 100 12.50 26.01 -17.85
N THR A 101 13.29 24.96 -17.61
CA THR A 101 12.97 23.92 -16.61
C THR A 101 13.13 24.48 -15.20
N ILE A 102 12.62 23.77 -14.18
CA ILE A 102 12.84 24.14 -12.78
C ILE A 102 14.33 24.22 -12.37
N LEU A 103 15.19 23.37 -12.95
CA LEU A 103 16.65 23.39 -12.72
C LEU A 103 17.28 24.65 -13.32
N GLU A 104 16.88 25.00 -14.54
CA GLU A 104 17.35 26.22 -15.22
C GLU A 104 16.88 27.48 -14.51
N GLU A 105 15.62 27.51 -14.03
CA GLU A 105 15.08 28.60 -13.22
C GLU A 105 15.83 28.74 -11.89
N ALA A 106 16.13 27.63 -11.21
CA ALA A 106 16.93 27.65 -9.98
C ALA A 106 18.32 28.23 -10.23
N ALA A 107 19.00 27.80 -11.30
CA ALA A 107 20.30 28.34 -11.68
C ALA A 107 20.24 29.82 -12.10
N ALA A 108 19.19 30.24 -12.83
CA ALA A 108 18.97 31.64 -13.21
C ALA A 108 18.72 32.54 -11.99
N ALA A 109 18.07 32.01 -10.96
CA ALA A 109 17.91 32.66 -9.66
C ALA A 109 19.21 32.71 -8.83
N GLY A 110 20.31 32.11 -9.31
CA GLY A 110 21.61 32.09 -8.62
C GLY A 110 21.72 31.04 -7.53
N ARG A 111 20.80 30.07 -7.50
CA ARG A 111 20.81 28.96 -6.55
C ARG A 111 21.82 27.91 -6.96
N PRO A 112 22.51 27.26 -6.02
CA PRO A 112 23.30 26.08 -6.30
C PRO A 112 22.47 24.98 -6.96
N THR A 113 23.04 24.32 -7.96
CA THR A 113 22.38 23.23 -8.67
C THR A 113 23.29 22.00 -8.82
N ALA A 114 22.70 20.81 -8.68
CA ALA A 114 23.39 19.55 -8.94
C ALA A 114 22.55 18.62 -9.82
N ILE A 115 23.23 17.88 -10.69
CA ILE A 115 22.69 16.84 -11.57
C ILE A 115 23.48 15.57 -11.27
N ILE A 116 22.79 14.52 -10.81
CA ILE A 116 23.39 13.25 -10.39
C ILE A 116 22.66 12.12 -11.12
N ASN A 117 23.41 11.20 -11.75
CA ASN A 117 22.85 10.04 -12.44
C ASN A 117 23.69 8.79 -12.19
N SER A 118 23.07 7.61 -12.03
CA SER A 118 23.77 6.33 -12.03
C SER A 118 24.20 5.88 -13.43
N GLY A 119 23.50 6.27 -14.49
CA GLY A 119 23.84 6.11 -15.90
C GLY A 119 24.56 7.32 -16.50
N PHE A 120 24.53 7.45 -17.82
CA PHE A 120 25.06 8.64 -18.50
C PHE A 120 24.17 9.87 -18.29
N ILE A 121 24.76 11.08 -18.23
CA ILE A 121 24.05 12.30 -17.83
C ILE A 121 22.91 12.75 -18.78
N ALA A 122 22.86 12.19 -19.98
CA ALA A 122 21.85 12.50 -20.98
C ALA A 122 20.61 11.61 -20.87
N GLU A 123 20.56 10.66 -19.93
CA GLU A 123 19.34 9.91 -19.64
C GLU A 123 18.21 10.84 -19.22
N PRO A 124 16.94 10.53 -19.51
CA PRO A 124 15.91 11.54 -19.50
C PRO A 124 15.58 12.16 -18.13
N GLY A 125 15.57 11.43 -17.02
CA GLY A 125 15.24 11.97 -15.70
C GLY A 125 16.26 12.98 -15.18
N THR A 126 17.41 13.13 -15.83
CA THR A 126 18.35 14.24 -15.62
C THR A 126 18.52 15.14 -16.84
N GLY A 127 18.63 14.55 -18.03
CA GLY A 127 18.87 15.20 -19.32
C GLY A 127 17.84 16.27 -19.66
N VAL A 128 16.55 15.97 -19.45
CA VAL A 128 15.45 16.90 -19.74
C VAL A 128 15.52 18.16 -18.88
N PHE A 129 16.12 18.10 -17.69
CA PHE A 129 16.23 19.26 -16.82
C PHE A 129 17.22 20.31 -17.32
N PHE A 130 18.14 19.98 -18.23
CA PHE A 130 19.17 20.92 -18.71
C PHE A 130 19.27 21.07 -20.23
N ALA A 131 18.47 20.32 -21.00
CA ALA A 131 18.59 20.27 -22.44
C ALA A 131 17.23 20.05 -23.13
N ASP A 132 17.12 20.62 -24.34
CA ASP A 132 16.03 20.35 -25.26
C ASP A 132 16.57 19.51 -26.44
N ALA A 133 15.90 18.42 -26.80
CA ALA A 133 16.30 17.55 -27.91
C ALA A 133 15.12 17.02 -28.72
N VAL A 134 15.31 16.88 -30.03
CA VAL A 134 14.31 16.24 -30.91
C VAL A 134 14.28 14.72 -30.72
N SER A 135 15.34 14.15 -30.15
CA SER A 135 15.50 12.70 -29.98
C SER A 135 16.35 12.43 -28.75
N ARG A 136 15.85 11.61 -27.81
CA ARG A 136 16.65 11.13 -26.66
C ARG A 136 17.94 10.42 -27.08
N GLY A 137 17.97 9.83 -28.28
CA GLY A 137 19.17 9.20 -28.84
C GLY A 137 20.31 10.16 -29.25
N ASP A 138 20.13 11.49 -29.21
CA ASP A 138 21.21 12.46 -29.46
C ASP A 138 22.01 12.73 -28.16
N ARG A 139 22.57 11.67 -27.58
CA ARG A 139 23.29 11.71 -26.30
C ARG A 139 24.41 12.73 -26.30
N GLU A 140 25.20 12.80 -27.36
CA GLU A 140 26.29 13.76 -27.48
C GLU A 140 25.77 15.20 -27.64
N GLY A 141 24.67 15.41 -28.35
CA GLY A 141 24.01 16.72 -28.48
C GLY A 141 23.49 17.21 -27.12
N ILE A 142 22.75 16.36 -26.41
CA ILE A 142 22.22 16.63 -25.07
C ILE A 142 23.37 16.94 -24.10
N THR A 143 24.36 16.06 -23.99
CA THR A 143 25.53 16.25 -23.09
C THR A 143 26.27 17.57 -23.35
N ALA A 144 26.33 18.05 -24.59
CA ALA A 144 26.97 19.32 -24.90
C ALA A 144 26.20 20.54 -24.39
N GLN A 145 24.89 20.43 -24.16
CA GLN A 145 24.06 21.53 -23.65
C GLN A 145 24.40 21.90 -22.19
N LEU A 146 25.12 21.04 -21.46
CA LEU A 146 25.74 21.39 -20.17
C LEU A 146 26.69 22.60 -20.27
N PHE A 147 27.26 22.85 -21.46
CA PHE A 147 28.28 23.89 -21.68
C PHE A 147 27.96 24.87 -22.80
N PHE A 148 26.95 24.58 -23.63
CA PHE A 148 26.54 25.40 -24.77
C PHE A 148 25.01 25.52 -24.85
N ASP A 149 24.52 26.54 -25.52
CA ASP A 149 23.09 26.59 -25.90
C ASP A 149 22.85 25.80 -27.19
N ALA A 150 21.63 25.31 -27.36
CA ALA A 150 21.15 24.76 -28.63
C ALA A 150 20.33 25.82 -29.40
N GLU A 151 20.40 25.80 -30.73
CA GLU A 151 19.40 26.48 -31.55
C GLU A 151 18.11 25.66 -31.55
N SER A 152 16.96 26.28 -31.88
CA SER A 152 15.64 25.63 -31.89
C SER A 152 15.47 24.45 -32.88
N ASP A 153 16.50 24.11 -33.66
CA ASP A 153 16.56 22.89 -34.47
C ASP A 153 17.44 21.79 -33.85
N GLY A 154 17.80 21.95 -32.57
CA GLY A 154 18.65 21.05 -31.78
C GLY A 154 20.15 21.18 -32.07
N THR A 155 20.56 22.07 -32.97
CA THR A 155 21.99 22.19 -33.32
C THR A 155 22.75 23.08 -32.34
N LEU A 156 23.92 22.63 -31.90
CA LEU A 156 24.79 23.41 -31.02
C LEU A 156 25.24 24.72 -31.67
N ALA A 157 25.03 25.84 -30.99
CA ALA A 157 25.52 27.14 -31.44
C ALA A 157 26.99 27.33 -31.01
N GLU A 158 27.94 27.23 -31.97
CA GLU A 158 29.41 27.32 -31.74
C GLU A 158 29.90 28.53 -30.89
N ASP A 159 29.08 29.56 -30.69
CA ASP A 159 29.40 30.78 -29.92
C ASP A 159 28.36 31.09 -28.79
N ALA A 160 27.38 30.22 -28.53
CA ALA A 160 26.34 30.48 -27.53
C ALA A 160 26.82 30.17 -26.10
N GLN A 161 26.33 30.95 -25.14
CA GLN A 161 26.55 30.68 -23.72
C GLN A 161 25.51 29.65 -23.28
N PRO A 162 25.83 28.73 -22.36
CA PRO A 162 24.85 27.76 -21.88
C PRO A 162 23.64 28.47 -21.26
N ARG A 163 22.46 27.84 -21.36
CA ARG A 163 21.17 28.32 -20.80
C ARG A 163 21.31 28.65 -19.32
N ALA A 164 22.04 27.80 -18.59
CA ALA A 164 22.40 27.98 -17.20
C ALA A 164 23.84 27.49 -16.91
N LYS A 165 24.34 27.80 -15.71
CA LYS A 165 25.61 27.25 -15.21
C LYS A 165 25.32 26.35 -14.01
N TYR A 166 25.65 25.08 -14.14
CA TYR A 166 25.45 24.07 -13.10
C TYR A 166 26.68 23.96 -12.18
N ASN A 167 26.49 23.60 -10.90
CA ASN A 167 27.59 23.51 -9.94
C ASN A 167 28.19 22.12 -9.86
N VAL A 168 27.35 21.10 -9.81
CA VAL A 168 27.79 19.71 -9.73
C VAL A 168 27.12 18.91 -10.82
N ILE A 169 27.92 18.18 -11.59
CA ILE A 169 27.47 17.26 -12.63
C ILE A 169 28.19 15.94 -12.35
N MET A 170 27.46 14.88 -12.04
CA MET A 170 28.04 13.58 -11.68
C MET A 170 27.25 12.46 -12.32
N GLY A 171 27.95 11.56 -13.02
CA GLY A 171 27.36 10.35 -13.57
C GLY A 171 28.36 9.55 -14.39
N ALA A 172 27.89 8.82 -15.38
CA ALA A 172 28.71 8.05 -16.30
C ALA A 172 28.77 8.71 -17.70
N GLY A 173 29.09 7.95 -18.74
CA GLY A 173 29.07 8.43 -20.12
C GLY A 173 30.31 9.21 -20.60
N GLU A 174 31.53 8.97 -20.07
CA GLU A 174 32.74 9.72 -20.48
C GLU A 174 32.92 9.77 -22.02
N GLN A 175 32.48 8.72 -22.72
CA GLN A 175 32.57 8.63 -24.17
C GLN A 175 31.84 9.80 -24.88
N ASP A 176 30.74 10.29 -24.33
CA ASP A 176 29.90 11.35 -24.89
C ASP A 176 30.51 12.75 -24.71
N TYR A 177 31.54 12.87 -23.87
CA TYR A 177 32.29 14.11 -23.64
C TYR A 177 33.48 14.27 -24.59
N LEU A 178 33.93 13.18 -25.21
CA LEU A 178 35.20 13.13 -25.93
C LEU A 178 34.99 12.90 -27.45
N PRO A 179 35.81 13.51 -28.32
CA PRO A 179 35.67 13.30 -29.76
C PRO A 179 36.32 12.00 -30.23
N GLU A 180 35.82 11.46 -31.35
CA GLU A 180 36.40 10.29 -32.00
C GLU A 180 37.93 10.44 -32.18
N GLY A 181 38.69 9.41 -31.80
CA GLY A 181 40.15 9.41 -31.83
C GLY A 181 40.85 10.01 -30.60
N VAL A 182 40.09 10.49 -29.60
CA VAL A 182 40.61 10.88 -28.28
C VAL A 182 40.26 9.81 -27.26
N THR A 183 41.26 9.33 -26.52
CA THR A 183 41.08 8.32 -25.48
C THR A 183 41.10 8.98 -24.10
N GLY A 184 40.00 8.84 -23.36
CA GLY A 184 39.81 9.27 -21.97
C GLY A 184 40.35 8.26 -20.96
N VAL A 185 39.74 8.25 -19.77
CA VAL A 185 40.04 7.32 -18.69
C VAL A 185 39.47 5.93 -18.99
N PHE A 186 38.23 5.85 -19.44
CA PHE A 186 37.49 4.60 -19.64
C PHE A 186 37.36 4.16 -21.10
N GLY A 187 37.66 5.01 -22.07
CA GLY A 187 37.42 4.65 -23.47
C GLY A 187 37.82 5.68 -24.50
N GLU A 188 37.59 5.35 -25.77
CA GLU A 188 37.66 6.31 -26.88
C GLU A 188 36.33 7.06 -26.96
N GLY A 189 36.39 8.37 -27.22
CA GLY A 189 35.21 9.21 -27.35
C GLY A 189 34.38 8.90 -28.60
N THR A 190 33.08 9.18 -28.51
CA THR A 190 32.07 8.94 -29.56
C THR A 190 31.73 10.19 -30.36
N ARG A 191 32.04 11.39 -29.85
CA ARG A 191 31.56 12.64 -30.49
C ARG A 191 32.13 12.83 -31.90
N THR A 192 31.24 13.08 -32.85
CA THR A 192 31.59 13.27 -34.27
C THR A 192 31.80 14.75 -34.66
N ASP A 193 31.40 15.68 -33.79
CA ASP A 193 31.53 17.13 -33.99
C ASP A 193 32.94 17.69 -33.69
N GLY A 194 33.79 16.88 -33.05
CA GLY A 194 35.16 17.25 -32.70
C GLY A 194 35.27 18.10 -31.43
N LEU A 195 34.19 18.31 -30.68
CA LEU A 195 34.23 18.96 -29.37
C LEU A 195 34.86 18.05 -28.33
N ASN A 196 35.64 18.64 -27.42
CA ASN A 196 36.16 17.95 -26.23
C ASN A 196 35.60 18.67 -25.00
N LEU A 197 34.49 18.15 -24.49
CA LEU A 197 33.74 18.78 -23.41
C LEU A 197 34.51 18.72 -22.08
N VAL A 198 35.37 17.72 -21.89
CA VAL A 198 36.25 17.64 -20.71
C VAL A 198 37.23 18.82 -20.68
N GLU A 199 37.92 19.10 -21.80
CA GLU A 199 38.82 20.27 -21.90
C GLU A 199 38.06 21.59 -21.70
N ILE A 200 36.81 21.67 -22.21
CA ILE A 200 35.95 22.84 -22.02
C ILE A 200 35.56 23.02 -20.56
N ALA A 201 35.17 21.95 -19.86
CA ALA A 201 34.86 21.98 -18.43
C ALA A 201 36.07 22.42 -17.59
N GLU A 202 37.27 21.91 -17.89
CA GLU A 202 38.51 22.35 -17.24
C GLU A 202 38.78 23.85 -17.46
N ASP A 203 38.58 24.35 -18.69
CA ASP A 203 38.74 25.77 -19.03
C ASP A 203 37.70 26.66 -18.32
N LEU A 204 36.51 26.13 -18.05
CA LEU A 204 35.45 26.76 -17.24
C LEU A 204 35.71 26.67 -15.73
N GLY A 205 36.70 25.88 -15.31
CA GLY A 205 37.16 25.76 -13.93
C GLY A 205 36.53 24.62 -13.13
N TYR A 206 35.94 23.62 -13.81
CA TYR A 206 35.46 22.40 -13.15
C TYR A 206 36.63 21.59 -12.61
N THR A 207 36.44 21.00 -11.43
CA THR A 207 37.28 19.95 -10.89
C THR A 207 36.76 18.62 -11.41
N ILE A 208 37.59 17.88 -12.13
CA ILE A 208 37.20 16.59 -12.73
C ILE A 208 37.53 15.45 -11.77
N VAL A 209 36.58 14.54 -11.55
CA VAL A 209 36.76 13.32 -10.75
C VAL A 209 36.28 12.08 -11.52
N TYR A 210 36.94 10.95 -11.27
CA TYR A 210 36.75 9.71 -12.03
C TYR A 210 36.54 8.46 -11.17
N ASN A 211 36.62 8.55 -9.84
CA ASN A 211 36.42 7.41 -8.95
C ASN A 211 36.11 7.85 -7.51
N GLN A 212 35.73 6.89 -6.65
CA GLN A 212 35.42 7.12 -5.25
C GLN A 212 36.55 7.83 -4.49
N GLU A 213 37.82 7.43 -4.66
CA GLU A 213 38.94 8.07 -3.94
C GLU A 213 39.06 9.56 -4.29
N GLN A 214 38.80 9.93 -5.55
CA GLN A 214 38.82 11.33 -5.99
C GLN A 214 37.59 12.09 -5.50
N LEU A 215 36.43 11.44 -5.49
CA LEU A 215 35.18 11.99 -4.95
C LEU A 215 35.33 12.31 -3.45
N ASP A 216 35.81 11.36 -2.64
CA ASP A 216 36.10 11.51 -1.21
C ASP A 216 37.15 12.59 -0.91
N ALA A 217 38.01 12.88 -1.89
CA ALA A 217 39.11 13.84 -1.77
C ALA A 217 38.73 15.27 -2.21
N LEU A 218 37.48 15.51 -2.62
CA LEU A 218 37.00 16.85 -2.97
C LEU A 218 37.20 17.83 -1.80
N ASP A 219 37.72 19.02 -2.11
CA ASP A 219 37.81 20.09 -1.11
C ASP A 219 36.41 20.67 -0.91
N PRO A 220 35.88 20.80 0.32
CA PRO A 220 34.55 21.36 0.56
C PRO A 220 34.34 22.74 -0.07
N SER A 221 35.40 23.52 -0.29
CA SER A 221 35.32 24.83 -0.95
C SER A 221 35.20 24.79 -2.48
N THR A 222 35.10 23.59 -3.08
CA THR A 222 34.97 23.41 -4.52
C THR A 222 33.58 23.83 -4.99
N GLU A 223 33.50 24.72 -5.98
CA GLU A 223 32.23 25.29 -6.46
C GLU A 223 31.72 24.64 -7.77
N LEU A 224 32.61 23.96 -8.50
CA LEU A 224 32.34 23.33 -9.80
C LEU A 224 32.97 21.93 -9.86
N VAL A 225 32.15 20.90 -10.02
CA VAL A 225 32.58 19.50 -10.08
C VAL A 225 31.96 18.81 -11.29
N LEU A 226 32.80 18.09 -12.04
CA LEU A 226 32.37 17.17 -13.09
C LEU A 226 32.89 15.77 -12.75
N GLY A 227 32.00 14.88 -12.35
CA GLY A 227 32.27 13.47 -12.11
C GLY A 227 31.86 12.63 -13.31
N MET A 228 32.78 11.82 -13.83
CA MET A 228 32.51 10.83 -14.87
C MET A 228 33.08 9.50 -14.38
N PHE A 229 32.24 8.51 -14.12
CA PHE A 229 32.65 7.30 -13.38
C PHE A 229 32.68 6.01 -14.21
N ALA A 230 32.13 6.05 -15.42
CA ALA A 230 32.24 4.98 -16.40
C ALA A 230 32.20 5.52 -17.84
N ALA A 231 32.47 4.63 -18.81
CA ALA A 231 32.40 4.96 -20.23
C ALA A 231 30.97 5.19 -20.71
N ASP A 232 30.02 4.39 -20.21
CA ASP A 232 28.61 4.39 -20.59
C ASP A 232 27.73 4.52 -19.34
N ASP A 233 27.39 3.42 -18.67
CA ASP A 233 26.67 3.40 -17.39
C ASP A 233 27.53 2.86 -16.24
N ASN A 234 27.15 3.15 -14.99
CA ASN A 234 27.83 2.57 -13.81
C ASN A 234 27.37 1.14 -13.50
N PHE A 235 26.35 0.63 -14.20
CA PHE A 235 25.77 -0.69 -14.03
C PHE A 235 25.74 -1.48 -15.35
N ASN A 236 25.36 -2.77 -15.29
CA ASN A 236 25.33 -3.68 -16.43
C ASN A 236 23.91 -4.22 -16.65
N GLU A 237 23.06 -3.45 -17.33
CA GLU A 237 21.63 -3.73 -17.60
C GLU A 237 21.31 -5.03 -18.36
N PHE A 238 22.28 -5.87 -18.69
CA PHE A 238 22.01 -7.08 -19.45
C PHE A 238 21.27 -8.13 -18.60
N PRO A 239 20.49 -9.04 -19.22
CA PRO A 239 19.91 -10.18 -18.51
C PRO A 239 20.96 -11.02 -17.78
N GLU A 240 20.62 -11.60 -16.63
CA GLU A 240 21.55 -12.31 -15.74
C GLU A 240 22.29 -13.45 -16.44
N GLY A 241 21.59 -14.18 -17.33
CA GLY A 241 22.20 -15.24 -18.11
C GLY A 241 23.33 -14.72 -19.02
N PHE A 242 23.17 -13.54 -19.61
CA PHE A 242 24.20 -12.90 -20.41
C PHE A 242 25.39 -12.48 -19.56
N LEU A 243 25.13 -11.89 -18.39
CA LEU A 243 26.16 -11.50 -17.42
C LEU A 243 27.01 -12.72 -17.01
N ILE A 244 26.38 -13.84 -16.67
CA ILE A 244 27.08 -15.09 -16.32
C ILE A 244 27.91 -15.63 -17.48
N GLU A 245 27.35 -15.70 -18.70
CA GLU A 245 28.05 -16.21 -19.88
C GLU A 245 29.29 -15.40 -20.24
N ASN A 246 29.27 -14.10 -19.93
CA ASN A 246 30.37 -13.17 -20.15
C ASN A 246 31.23 -12.92 -18.91
N GLY A 247 31.04 -13.69 -17.83
CA GLY A 247 31.91 -13.67 -16.66
C GLY A 247 31.75 -12.43 -15.77
N PHE A 248 30.58 -11.77 -15.79
CA PHE A 248 30.17 -10.72 -14.85
C PHE A 248 29.74 -11.34 -13.52
N VAL A 249 30.66 -12.10 -12.91
CA VAL A 249 30.48 -12.73 -11.60
C VAL A 249 31.72 -12.49 -10.74
N ASP A 250 31.51 -12.35 -9.43
CA ASP A 250 32.58 -12.07 -8.47
C ASP A 250 33.38 -13.34 -8.10
N ALA A 251 34.26 -13.22 -7.09
CA ALA A 251 35.11 -14.32 -6.66
C ALA A 251 34.35 -15.46 -5.95
N ASP A 252 33.19 -15.17 -5.39
CA ASP A 252 32.30 -16.10 -4.71
C ASP A 252 31.25 -16.70 -5.68
N GLY A 253 31.11 -16.11 -6.88
CA GLY A 253 30.27 -16.56 -7.97
C GLY A 253 28.95 -15.82 -8.08
N GLU A 254 28.78 -14.74 -7.31
CA GLU A 254 27.60 -13.87 -7.33
C GLU A 254 27.67 -12.92 -8.53
N LEU A 255 26.52 -12.48 -9.02
CA LEU A 255 26.44 -11.54 -10.14
C LEU A 255 27.03 -10.18 -9.78
N VAL A 256 27.69 -9.55 -10.76
CA VAL A 256 28.15 -8.16 -10.67
C VAL A 256 27.25 -7.31 -11.55
N THR A 257 26.26 -6.69 -10.93
CA THR A 257 25.26 -5.80 -11.55
C THR A 257 25.76 -4.36 -11.58
N TYR A 258 26.46 -3.92 -10.53
CA TYR A 258 27.05 -2.59 -10.40
C TYR A 258 28.58 -2.65 -10.56
N GLY A 259 29.16 -1.71 -11.32
CA GLY A 259 30.59 -1.65 -11.59
C GLY A 259 31.09 -2.59 -12.69
N GLN A 260 32.42 -2.78 -12.78
CA GLN A 260 33.10 -3.43 -13.91
C GLN A 260 33.77 -4.76 -13.49
N PRO A 261 33.57 -5.90 -14.19
CA PRO A 261 34.09 -7.20 -13.74
C PRO A 261 35.60 -7.42 -13.93
N VAL A 262 36.08 -8.45 -13.22
CA VAL A 262 37.46 -8.96 -13.28
C VAL A 262 37.63 -10.02 -14.40
N ALA A 263 38.18 -9.60 -15.54
CA ALA A 263 38.65 -10.35 -16.73
C ALA A 263 38.61 -11.91 -16.78
N ASP A 264 37.92 -12.47 -17.81
CA ASP A 264 38.44 -13.46 -18.80
C ASP A 264 37.43 -13.87 -19.94
N ALA A 265 36.47 -13.03 -20.35
CA ALA A 265 35.51 -13.35 -21.44
C ALA A 265 35.74 -12.55 -22.75
N PRO A 266 35.44 -13.10 -23.94
CA PRO A 266 35.61 -12.42 -25.22
C PRO A 266 34.30 -11.76 -25.72
N ASN A 267 34.20 -10.43 -25.71
CA ASN A 267 33.25 -9.71 -26.59
C ASN A 267 33.87 -8.41 -27.19
N PRO A 268 33.49 -7.96 -28.41
CA PRO A 268 34.26 -7.05 -29.24
C PRO A 268 33.81 -5.58 -29.31
N ASP A 269 32.83 -5.13 -28.54
CA ASP A 269 32.40 -3.72 -28.58
C ASP A 269 32.35 -3.15 -27.13
N GLY A 270 33.29 -2.24 -26.81
CA GLY A 270 33.02 -1.16 -25.85
C GLY A 270 33.40 -1.27 -24.36
N LEU A 271 34.22 -2.20 -23.88
CA LEU A 271 34.64 -2.22 -22.44
C LEU A 271 36.16 -2.28 -22.28
N VAL A 272 36.76 -1.22 -21.71
CA VAL A 272 38.21 -1.12 -21.46
C VAL A 272 38.49 -1.42 -19.99
N LEU A 273 39.18 -2.54 -19.73
CA LEU A 273 39.81 -2.83 -18.43
C LEU A 273 41.26 -2.31 -18.41
N ASP A 274 41.64 -1.60 -17.35
CA ASP A 274 43.05 -1.41 -17.00
C ASP A 274 43.64 -2.74 -16.47
N THR A 275 44.84 -3.07 -16.95
CA THR A 275 45.61 -4.25 -16.52
C THR A 275 46.91 -3.86 -15.79
N ASP A 276 47.11 -2.58 -15.49
CA ASP A 276 48.39 -2.06 -15.01
C ASP A 276 48.45 -1.86 -13.48
N GLY A 277 47.34 -2.05 -12.77
CA GLY A 277 47.32 -2.09 -11.30
C GLY A 277 47.53 -0.73 -10.66
N ASP A 278 46.90 0.30 -11.23
CA ASP A 278 46.92 1.68 -10.73
C ASP A 278 45.75 2.05 -9.80
N GLY A 279 44.73 1.19 -9.67
CA GLY A 279 43.80 1.19 -8.52
C GLY A 279 42.50 1.97 -8.69
N PHE A 280 41.69 1.64 -9.70
CA PHE A 280 40.29 2.07 -9.75
C PHE A 280 39.41 1.07 -9.00
N THR A 281 38.73 1.55 -7.95
CA THR A 281 37.69 0.89 -7.14
C THR A 281 36.35 0.94 -7.86
N ASP A 282 35.34 0.23 -7.34
CA ASP A 282 33.94 0.32 -7.82
C ASP A 282 33.51 1.79 -7.99
N PRO A 283 32.68 2.11 -9.02
CA PRO A 283 32.16 3.46 -9.19
C PRO A 283 31.32 3.88 -7.97
N PRO A 284 31.30 5.18 -7.61
CA PRO A 284 30.42 5.68 -6.55
C PRO A 284 28.95 5.40 -6.88
N THR A 285 28.16 5.06 -5.87
CA THR A 285 26.70 5.01 -6.03
C THR A 285 26.12 6.43 -6.12
N VAL A 286 24.85 6.57 -6.54
CA VAL A 286 24.15 7.85 -6.48
C VAL A 286 24.06 8.40 -5.05
N GLY A 287 24.00 7.52 -4.04
CA GLY A 287 24.11 7.90 -2.62
C GLY A 287 25.46 8.51 -2.28
N ASP A 288 26.56 7.91 -2.74
CA ASP A 288 27.92 8.44 -2.54
C ASP A 288 28.10 9.79 -3.26
N MET A 289 27.57 9.93 -4.48
CA MET A 289 27.58 11.18 -5.25
C MET A 289 26.78 12.29 -4.55
N LEU A 290 25.61 11.95 -4.00
CA LEU A 290 24.78 12.89 -3.23
C LEU A 290 25.47 13.32 -1.93
N GLU A 291 26.06 12.38 -1.18
CA GLU A 291 26.79 12.68 0.05
C GLU A 291 27.95 13.64 -0.23
N ALA A 292 28.74 13.37 -1.26
CA ALA A 292 29.85 14.23 -1.67
C ALA A 292 29.38 15.62 -2.09
N THR A 293 28.24 15.71 -2.78
CA THR A 293 27.61 16.99 -3.19
C THR A 293 27.18 17.80 -1.98
N LEU A 294 26.45 17.19 -1.05
CA LEU A 294 25.95 17.84 0.17
C LEU A 294 27.07 18.21 1.14
N ALA A 295 28.25 17.59 1.03
CA ALA A 295 29.45 17.94 1.80
C ALA A 295 30.17 19.21 1.32
N LEU A 296 29.88 19.72 0.12
CA LEU A 296 30.45 20.97 -0.37
C LEU A 296 29.86 22.16 0.40
N ASP A 297 30.70 23.17 0.69
CA ASP A 297 30.33 24.41 1.39
C ASP A 297 29.14 25.11 0.70
N LEU A 298 28.96 24.91 -0.60
CA LEU A 298 27.87 25.46 -1.38
C LEU A 298 26.48 24.92 -0.95
N PHE A 299 26.40 23.65 -0.56
CA PHE A 299 25.17 22.96 -0.15
C PHE A 299 25.08 22.81 1.38
N ALA A 300 26.21 22.69 2.08
CA ALA A 300 26.27 22.40 3.51
C ALA A 300 26.03 23.60 4.46
N ASN A 301 26.24 24.83 4.00
CA ASN A 301 26.29 25.99 4.90
C ASN A 301 24.89 26.47 5.33
N GLU A 302 24.59 26.40 6.63
CA GLU A 302 23.49 27.18 7.26
C GLU A 302 23.83 28.69 7.19
N GLY A 303 23.55 29.33 6.05
CA GLY A 303 23.92 30.72 5.80
C GLY A 303 23.04 31.73 6.56
N ASP A 304 23.62 32.36 7.58
CA ASP A 304 23.14 33.54 8.34
C ASP A 304 22.96 34.84 7.48
N ASP A 305 22.77 34.74 6.15
CA ASP A 305 22.51 35.86 5.23
C ASP A 305 21.60 35.38 4.07
N ASP A 306 20.35 35.87 4.05
CA ASP A 306 19.42 35.98 2.89
C ASP A 306 18.99 34.73 2.06
N GLY A 307 19.26 33.49 2.51
CA GLY A 307 18.47 32.26 2.26
C GLY A 307 17.86 31.98 0.87
N GLU A 308 18.67 31.73 -0.17
CA GLU A 308 18.17 31.44 -1.52
C GLU A 308 18.03 29.94 -1.85
N GLY A 309 18.34 28.99 -0.96
CA GLY A 309 18.14 27.53 -1.18
C GLY A 309 18.97 26.93 -2.34
N PHE A 310 18.89 25.60 -2.55
CA PHE A 310 19.48 24.88 -3.70
C PHE A 310 18.48 23.92 -4.35
N PHE A 311 18.79 23.45 -5.57
CA PHE A 311 18.03 22.39 -6.24
C PHE A 311 18.96 21.24 -6.69
N ILE A 312 18.62 20.01 -6.35
CA ILE A 312 19.32 18.81 -6.81
C ILE A 312 18.31 17.94 -7.53
N VAL A 313 18.65 17.50 -8.75
CA VAL A 313 17.98 16.38 -9.43
C VAL A 313 18.93 15.19 -9.42
N LEU A 314 18.42 14.05 -8.98
CA LEU A 314 19.13 12.79 -8.89
C LEU A 314 18.29 11.69 -9.52
N GLU A 315 18.90 10.88 -10.38
CA GLU A 315 18.28 9.71 -11.01
C GLU A 315 19.08 8.44 -10.68
N GLU A 316 18.39 7.41 -10.23
CA GLU A 316 18.89 6.03 -10.26
C GLU A 316 18.23 5.34 -11.45
N GLU A 317 18.91 5.37 -12.59
CA GLU A 317 18.46 4.83 -13.88
C GLU A 317 18.34 3.30 -13.86
N GLY A 318 19.18 2.63 -13.06
CA GLY A 318 19.31 1.18 -13.11
C GLY A 318 18.01 0.44 -12.80
N THR A 319 17.12 1.01 -11.99
CA THR A 319 15.85 0.36 -11.63
C THR A 319 14.98 0.11 -12.87
N ASP A 320 14.88 1.06 -13.79
CA ASP A 320 14.14 0.90 -15.04
C ASP A 320 14.86 -0.05 -16.00
N ASN A 321 16.15 0.17 -16.25
CA ASN A 321 16.90 -0.62 -17.26
C ASN A 321 16.96 -2.10 -16.89
N PHE A 322 17.08 -2.41 -15.59
CA PHE A 322 16.99 -3.78 -15.12
C PHE A 322 15.57 -4.33 -15.18
N GLY A 323 14.55 -3.54 -14.86
CA GLY A 323 13.15 -3.91 -15.05
C GLY A 323 12.82 -4.25 -16.51
N ASN A 324 13.26 -3.39 -17.43
CA ASN A 324 13.02 -3.50 -18.87
C ASN A 324 13.84 -4.62 -19.54
N THR A 325 14.70 -5.29 -18.77
CA THR A 325 15.42 -6.51 -19.15
C THR A 325 15.10 -7.71 -18.24
N ASN A 326 14.11 -7.60 -17.36
CA ASN A 326 13.72 -8.61 -16.38
C ASN A 326 14.92 -9.17 -15.60
N ASN A 327 15.81 -8.29 -15.16
CA ASN A 327 16.97 -8.63 -14.34
C ASN A 327 16.68 -8.36 -12.86
N ALA A 328 16.17 -9.36 -12.17
CA ALA A 328 15.70 -9.25 -10.79
C ALA A 328 16.83 -8.86 -9.82
N ARG A 329 18.03 -9.43 -9.99
CA ARG A 329 19.19 -9.10 -9.14
C ARG A 329 19.60 -7.64 -9.31
N GLY A 330 19.66 -7.17 -10.56
CA GLY A 330 20.00 -5.80 -10.89
C GLY A 330 18.97 -4.80 -10.38
N ALA A 331 17.68 -5.09 -10.58
CA ALA A 331 16.58 -4.26 -10.10
C ALA A 331 16.66 -4.06 -8.59
N ILE A 332 16.84 -5.14 -7.81
CA ILE A 332 16.97 -5.05 -6.36
C ILE A 332 18.22 -4.24 -5.95
N ASP A 333 19.37 -4.45 -6.61
CA ASP A 333 20.59 -3.71 -6.31
C ASP A 333 20.46 -2.20 -6.60
N ALA A 334 19.82 -1.84 -7.72
CA ALA A 334 19.57 -0.45 -8.07
C ALA A 334 18.57 0.19 -7.09
N THR A 335 17.51 -0.51 -6.68
CA THR A 335 16.58 -0.01 -5.66
C THR A 335 17.28 0.25 -4.32
N LEU A 336 18.24 -0.61 -3.93
CA LEU A 336 19.05 -0.38 -2.72
C LEU A 336 19.99 0.83 -2.85
N ASN A 337 20.49 1.13 -4.05
CA ASN A 337 21.28 2.35 -4.31
C ASN A 337 20.41 3.61 -4.23
N ALA A 338 19.19 3.57 -4.77
CA ALA A 338 18.20 4.63 -4.61
C ALA A 338 17.84 4.84 -3.13
N ASP A 339 17.61 3.75 -2.38
CA ASP A 339 17.34 3.82 -0.94
C ASP A 339 18.51 4.40 -0.15
N GLN A 340 19.75 4.12 -0.54
CA GLN A 340 20.94 4.74 0.04
C GLN A 340 20.92 6.27 -0.17
N ALA A 341 20.60 6.75 -1.39
CA ALA A 341 20.49 8.18 -1.66
C ALA A 341 19.37 8.85 -0.87
N ILE A 342 18.22 8.17 -0.72
CA ILE A 342 17.13 8.62 0.15
C ILE A 342 17.62 8.73 1.61
N GLY A 343 18.36 7.74 2.10
CA GLY A 343 18.97 7.77 3.43
C GLY A 343 19.90 8.97 3.63
N VAL A 344 20.74 9.29 2.64
CA VAL A 344 21.62 10.48 2.66
C VAL A 344 20.79 11.77 2.70
N ALA A 345 19.76 11.90 1.86
CA ALA A 345 18.89 13.08 1.83
C ALA A 345 18.13 13.25 3.16
N LYS A 346 17.58 12.16 3.71
CA LYS A 346 16.91 12.12 5.01
C LYS A 346 17.85 12.54 6.13
N ASP A 347 19.05 11.96 6.19
CA ASP A 347 20.05 12.33 7.20
C ASP A 347 20.45 13.81 7.11
N PHE A 348 20.48 14.38 5.90
CA PHE A 348 20.72 15.79 5.67
C PHE A 348 19.58 16.67 6.23
N VAL A 349 18.32 16.31 5.97
CA VAL A 349 17.13 16.98 6.54
C VAL A 349 17.19 16.96 8.07
N GLU A 350 17.45 15.81 8.67
CA GLU A 350 17.38 15.62 10.12
C GLU A 350 18.56 16.25 10.88
N ASN A 351 19.76 16.23 10.29
CA ASN A 351 21.00 16.52 11.01
C ASN A 351 21.76 17.75 10.51
N VAL A 352 21.46 18.26 9.30
CA VAL A 352 22.23 19.34 8.66
C VAL A 352 21.36 20.55 8.33
N GLN A 353 20.30 20.40 7.53
CA GLN A 353 19.41 21.49 7.12
C GLN A 353 17.95 21.04 7.05
N SER A 354 17.19 21.28 8.12
CA SER A 354 15.76 20.93 8.20
C SER A 354 14.85 21.69 7.25
N ASN A 355 15.32 22.80 6.66
CA ASN A 355 14.61 23.57 5.63
C ASN A 355 14.88 23.01 4.21
N THR A 356 14.86 21.69 4.09
CA THR A 356 15.07 20.95 2.85
C THR A 356 13.84 20.10 2.61
N PHE A 357 13.26 20.21 1.42
CA PHE A 357 12.19 19.36 0.92
C PHE A 357 12.81 18.26 0.06
N VAL A 358 12.50 17.01 0.37
CA VAL A 358 12.92 15.84 -0.41
C VAL A 358 11.68 15.17 -0.93
N ILE A 359 11.64 14.82 -2.21
CA ILE A 359 10.54 14.07 -2.81
C ILE A 359 11.08 13.02 -3.76
N THR A 360 10.51 11.82 -3.70
CA THR A 360 10.74 10.75 -4.68
C THR A 360 9.55 10.62 -5.61
N ALA A 361 9.78 10.50 -6.91
CA ALA A 361 8.76 10.08 -7.88
C ALA A 361 9.44 9.30 -9.00
N ALA A 362 8.91 8.10 -9.28
CA ALA A 362 9.14 7.41 -10.54
C ALA A 362 8.05 7.86 -11.53
N ASP A 363 8.34 7.87 -12.81
CA ASP A 363 7.38 8.26 -13.83
C ASP A 363 6.54 7.09 -14.34
N SER A 364 7.10 5.88 -14.36
CA SER A 364 6.44 4.62 -14.72
C SER A 364 6.86 3.46 -13.80
N ALA A 365 6.28 2.27 -13.98
CA ALA A 365 6.75 1.03 -13.36
C ALA A 365 7.48 0.17 -14.41
N GLY A 366 8.80 0.02 -14.29
CA GLY A 366 9.66 -0.66 -15.27
C GLY A 366 9.55 -2.18 -15.16
N GLY A 367 9.04 -2.86 -16.19
CA GLY A 367 8.81 -4.31 -16.23
C GLY A 367 7.74 -4.85 -15.27
N SER A 368 7.37 -4.07 -14.25
CA SER A 368 6.47 -4.40 -13.14
C SER A 368 6.83 -5.72 -12.46
N LEU A 369 7.84 -5.59 -11.59
CA LEU A 369 8.37 -6.66 -10.74
C LEU A 369 7.33 -7.07 -9.69
N GLU A 370 7.10 -8.37 -9.55
CA GLU A 370 6.25 -8.93 -8.48
C GLU A 370 6.98 -10.01 -7.68
N VAL A 371 6.61 -10.17 -6.40
CA VAL A 371 7.27 -11.11 -5.49
C VAL A 371 6.31 -12.19 -4.99
N ASP A 372 6.74 -13.45 -5.11
CA ASP A 372 5.99 -14.60 -4.58
C ASP A 372 6.89 -15.53 -3.74
N ASP A 373 6.27 -16.23 -2.80
CA ASP A 373 6.90 -17.29 -2.01
C ASP A 373 7.19 -18.51 -2.89
N VAL A 374 8.39 -19.07 -2.72
CA VAL A 374 8.81 -20.25 -3.48
C VAL A 374 9.34 -21.32 -2.54
N SER A 375 9.34 -22.57 -3.02
CA SER A 375 9.95 -23.67 -2.28
C SER A 375 10.67 -24.63 -3.22
N GLY A 376 11.94 -24.91 -2.94
CA GLY A 376 12.70 -25.87 -3.74
C GLY A 376 14.19 -25.57 -3.83
N GLU A 377 14.87 -26.32 -4.71
CA GLU A 377 16.26 -25.99 -5.08
C GLU A 377 16.33 -24.81 -6.06
N THR A 378 15.23 -24.52 -6.78
CA THR A 378 15.07 -23.40 -7.71
C THR A 378 13.67 -22.76 -7.55
N VAL A 379 13.50 -21.54 -8.06
CA VAL A 379 12.24 -20.77 -8.02
C VAL A 379 11.13 -21.36 -8.91
N GLY A 380 11.46 -22.16 -9.93
CA GLY A 380 10.47 -22.82 -10.76
C GLY A 380 9.76 -21.89 -11.75
N THR A 381 8.46 -22.11 -11.94
CA THR A 381 7.65 -21.44 -12.97
C THR A 381 6.24 -21.16 -12.46
N LEU A 382 5.62 -20.10 -12.96
CA LEU A 382 4.23 -19.72 -12.72
C LEU A 382 3.40 -19.76 -14.01
N THR A 383 2.07 -19.66 -13.88
CA THR A 383 1.18 -19.46 -15.02
C THR A 383 0.72 -18.01 -15.04
N THR A 384 1.13 -17.25 -16.06
CA THR A 384 0.81 -15.82 -16.21
C THR A 384 -0.55 -15.60 -16.85
N GLN A 385 -0.99 -16.49 -17.75
CA GLN A 385 -2.29 -16.38 -18.43
C GLN A 385 -2.88 -17.72 -18.81
N ARG A 386 -4.21 -17.77 -18.97
CA ARG A 386 -4.91 -18.91 -19.55
C ARG A 386 -4.76 -18.89 -21.07
N GLN A 387 -4.26 -19.99 -21.63
CA GLN A 387 -4.33 -20.22 -23.08
C GLN A 387 -5.04 -21.54 -23.36
N LEU A 388 -6.12 -21.47 -24.14
CA LEU A 388 -6.82 -22.66 -24.62
C LEU A 388 -6.13 -23.23 -25.87
N ASP A 389 -5.94 -24.56 -25.90
CA ASP A 389 -5.46 -25.23 -27.10
C ASP A 389 -6.58 -25.40 -28.17
N GLU A 390 -6.24 -25.90 -29.36
CA GLU A 390 -7.24 -26.17 -30.44
C GLU A 390 -8.38 -27.14 -30.02
N ALA A 391 -8.21 -27.87 -28.91
CA ALA A 391 -9.21 -28.78 -28.35
C ALA A 391 -10.07 -28.11 -27.26
N GLY A 392 -9.77 -26.86 -26.87
CA GLY A 392 -10.40 -26.15 -25.77
C GLY A 392 -9.94 -26.64 -24.39
N GLU A 393 -8.79 -27.31 -24.32
CA GLU A 393 -8.14 -27.69 -23.06
C GLU A 393 -7.17 -26.58 -22.65
N ASN A 394 -7.21 -26.18 -21.37
CA ASN A 394 -6.31 -25.16 -20.83
C ASN A 394 -4.86 -25.69 -20.79
N SER A 395 -3.95 -25.05 -21.51
CA SER A 395 -2.50 -25.31 -21.41
C SER A 395 -1.76 -24.26 -20.58
N GLY A 396 -2.31 -23.06 -20.42
CA GLY A 396 -1.69 -21.91 -19.76
C GLY A 396 -0.41 -21.42 -20.47
N VAL A 397 -0.06 -20.14 -20.31
CA VAL A 397 1.28 -19.63 -20.61
C VAL A 397 2.10 -19.72 -19.34
N THR A 398 3.15 -20.54 -19.36
CA THR A 398 4.03 -20.74 -18.21
C THR A 398 5.30 -19.93 -18.39
N VAL A 399 5.64 -19.13 -17.38
CA VAL A 399 6.82 -18.25 -17.35
C VAL A 399 7.67 -18.64 -16.14
N PRO A 400 9.00 -18.71 -16.26
CA PRO A 400 9.86 -18.94 -15.09
C PRO A 400 9.85 -17.74 -14.15
N PHE A 401 9.88 -18.00 -12.85
CA PHE A 401 10.29 -16.98 -11.88
C PHE A 401 11.79 -16.70 -12.07
N ASP A 402 12.22 -15.50 -11.70
CA ASP A 402 13.63 -15.19 -11.51
C ASP A 402 14.07 -15.44 -10.07
N GLY A 403 15.20 -16.11 -9.95
CA GLY A 403 15.95 -16.25 -8.70
C GLY A 403 17.19 -15.37 -8.72
N THR A 404 18.09 -15.60 -7.78
CA THR A 404 19.34 -14.86 -7.58
C THR A 404 20.21 -14.67 -8.82
N THR A 405 20.07 -15.54 -9.82
CA THR A 405 20.86 -15.47 -11.06
C THR A 405 20.02 -15.60 -12.33
N GLY A 406 18.78 -15.13 -12.29
CA GLY A 406 17.81 -15.17 -13.40
C GLY A 406 16.87 -16.39 -13.36
N SER A 407 16.35 -16.76 -14.54
CA SER A 407 15.18 -17.62 -14.65
C SER A 407 15.36 -19.06 -14.16
N ASP A 408 14.42 -19.55 -13.33
CA ASP A 408 14.43 -20.89 -12.70
C ASP A 408 15.77 -21.22 -12.02
N THR A 409 16.35 -20.22 -11.33
CA THR A 409 17.58 -20.39 -10.55
C THR A 409 17.30 -20.45 -9.04
N ALA A 410 18.34 -20.43 -8.21
CA ALA A 410 18.17 -20.52 -6.75
C ALA A 410 17.36 -19.32 -6.23
N PRO A 411 16.43 -19.54 -5.28
CA PRO A 411 15.60 -18.47 -4.75
C PRO A 411 16.42 -17.41 -4.02
N PHE A 412 15.89 -16.19 -3.96
CA PHE A 412 16.36 -15.20 -3.02
C PHE A 412 16.01 -15.66 -1.60
N VAL A 413 16.81 -15.24 -0.62
CA VAL A 413 16.61 -15.59 0.78
C VAL A 413 16.47 -14.29 1.55
N ALA A 414 15.30 -14.06 2.13
CA ALA A 414 15.05 -12.85 2.91
C ALA A 414 15.95 -12.77 4.15
N ALA A 415 16.31 -11.56 4.55
CA ALA A 415 16.87 -11.33 5.88
C ALA A 415 15.83 -11.72 6.95
N PRO A 416 16.28 -12.14 8.16
CA PRO A 416 15.36 -12.71 9.14
C PRO A 416 14.26 -11.74 9.58
N ALA A 417 13.03 -12.24 9.65
CA ALA A 417 11.92 -11.57 10.29
C ALA A 417 12.15 -11.40 11.80
N ALA A 418 11.32 -10.61 12.48
CA ALA A 418 11.44 -10.27 13.90
C ALA A 418 11.35 -11.52 14.81
N ASN A 419 10.60 -12.53 14.39
CA ASN A 419 10.51 -13.85 15.03
C ASN A 419 11.75 -14.75 14.78
N GLY A 420 12.64 -14.36 13.86
CA GLY A 420 13.83 -15.09 13.43
C GLY A 420 13.61 -16.06 12.27
N ASN A 421 12.41 -16.12 11.69
CA ASN A 421 12.11 -16.89 10.49
C ASN A 421 12.77 -16.26 9.27
N VAL A 422 13.01 -17.09 8.26
CA VAL A 422 13.65 -16.72 6.99
C VAL A 422 12.84 -17.38 5.90
N TYR A 423 12.53 -16.63 4.85
CA TYR A 423 11.67 -17.04 3.75
C TYR A 423 12.46 -17.05 2.44
N GLU A 424 12.07 -17.93 1.52
CA GLU A 424 12.59 -18.00 0.17
C GLU A 424 11.57 -17.38 -0.78
N PHE A 425 12.02 -16.52 -1.68
CA PHE A 425 11.15 -15.85 -2.65
C PHE A 425 11.76 -15.83 -4.06
N GLY A 426 10.89 -15.66 -5.05
CA GLY A 426 11.24 -15.44 -6.45
C GLY A 426 10.57 -14.20 -7.00
N VAL A 427 11.01 -13.77 -8.17
CA VAL A 427 10.48 -12.59 -8.88
C VAL A 427 9.69 -13.00 -10.11
N ALA A 428 8.46 -12.51 -10.21
CA ALA A 428 7.62 -12.56 -11.40
C ALA A 428 7.66 -11.18 -12.10
N TRP A 429 7.30 -11.15 -13.38
CA TRP A 429 7.26 -9.92 -14.17
C TRP A 429 5.98 -9.87 -14.97
N ALA A 430 5.35 -8.70 -15.08
CA ALA A 430 4.22 -8.49 -15.98
C ALA A 430 4.67 -8.31 -17.45
N GLY A 431 5.86 -7.75 -17.68
CA GLY A 431 6.37 -7.48 -19.03
C GLY A 431 7.84 -7.13 -19.12
N LEU A 432 8.22 -6.51 -20.24
CA LEU A 432 9.48 -5.77 -20.44
C LEU A 432 9.25 -4.25 -20.64
N PRO A 433 8.08 -3.78 -21.11
CA PRO A 433 7.80 -2.34 -21.13
C PRO A 433 7.55 -1.76 -19.75
N ASP A 434 7.45 -0.44 -19.75
CA ASP A 434 6.93 0.38 -18.66
C ASP A 434 5.42 0.20 -18.55
N PHE A 435 4.88 0.27 -17.33
CA PHE A 435 3.45 0.22 -17.05
C PHE A 435 2.99 1.50 -16.33
N ALA A 436 1.70 1.81 -16.40
CA ALA A 436 1.07 2.87 -15.61
C ALA A 436 0.89 2.51 -14.12
N GLY A 437 1.67 1.53 -13.64
CA GLY A 437 1.45 0.69 -12.47
C GLY A 437 1.46 1.40 -11.11
N SER A 438 1.75 0.63 -10.05
CA SER A 438 1.47 1.00 -8.67
C SER A 438 2.43 2.01 -8.02
N ILE A 439 2.72 3.12 -8.70
CA ILE A 439 3.77 4.06 -8.28
C ILE A 439 3.34 4.85 -7.03
N VAL A 440 4.26 4.95 -6.06
CA VAL A 440 4.07 5.73 -4.83
C VAL A 440 5.20 6.75 -4.67
N SER A 441 4.82 8.02 -4.53
CA SER A 441 5.73 9.10 -4.16
C SER A 441 5.87 9.20 -2.64
N LYS A 442 7.06 9.53 -2.16
CA LYS A 442 7.39 9.70 -0.74
C LYS A 442 8.06 11.06 -0.54
N ALA A 443 7.79 11.74 0.58
CA ALA A 443 8.40 13.05 0.87
C ALA A 443 8.90 13.20 2.30
N TRP A 444 9.94 14.03 2.48
CA TRP A 444 10.54 14.39 3.78
C TRP A 444 10.78 15.89 3.89
N GLY A 445 10.86 16.36 5.15
CA GLY A 445 11.34 17.69 5.49
C GLY A 445 10.30 18.80 5.31
N GLU A 446 10.78 20.03 5.15
CA GLU A 446 9.90 21.21 5.14
C GLU A 446 8.94 21.19 3.95
N GLY A 447 7.64 21.15 4.23
CA GLY A 447 6.59 21.17 3.21
C GLY A 447 6.25 19.81 2.61
N ALA A 448 6.73 18.71 3.22
CA ALA A 448 6.30 17.35 2.90
C ALA A 448 4.81 17.13 3.13
N ASP A 449 4.24 17.74 4.17
CA ASP A 449 2.82 17.71 4.56
C ASP A 449 1.84 18.24 3.50
N ARG A 450 2.35 18.80 2.39
CA ARG A 450 1.57 19.20 1.22
C ARG A 450 1.40 18.08 0.20
N LEU A 451 2.14 16.98 0.33
CA LEU A 451 1.94 15.78 -0.47
C LEU A 451 0.66 15.10 0.06
N GLY A 452 -0.41 15.12 -0.74
CA GLY A 452 -1.65 14.42 -0.39
C GLY A 452 -1.53 12.89 -0.54
N SER A 453 -2.62 12.16 -0.30
CA SER A 453 -2.69 10.70 -0.46
C SER A 453 -2.66 10.21 -1.92
N THR A 454 -2.91 11.12 -2.87
CA THR A 454 -2.91 10.91 -4.31
C THR A 454 -2.34 12.16 -4.97
N ILE A 455 -1.55 12.02 -6.04
CA ILE A 455 -0.97 13.15 -6.75
C ILE A 455 -0.85 12.91 -8.25
N ASP A 456 -1.38 13.83 -9.05
CA ASP A 456 -1.04 13.94 -10.47
C ASP A 456 0.45 14.24 -10.67
N ASN A 457 1.08 13.66 -11.69
CA ASN A 457 2.49 13.90 -12.00
C ASN A 457 2.88 15.39 -12.12
N THR A 458 1.98 16.27 -12.58
CA THR A 458 2.23 17.72 -12.63
C THR A 458 2.30 18.35 -11.23
N GLY A 459 1.72 17.71 -10.22
CA GLY A 459 1.78 18.08 -8.80
C GLY A 459 3.19 18.04 -8.22
N ILE A 460 4.04 17.10 -8.67
CA ILE A 460 5.44 16.99 -8.23
C ILE A 460 6.21 18.28 -8.55
N TYR A 461 6.11 18.77 -9.79
CA TYR A 461 6.69 20.06 -10.19
C TYR A 461 6.16 21.21 -9.32
N ARG A 462 4.84 21.26 -9.07
CA ARG A 462 4.21 22.33 -8.28
C ARG A 462 4.72 22.37 -6.85
N LEU A 463 4.87 21.20 -6.20
CA LEU A 463 5.45 21.07 -4.86
C LEU A 463 6.91 21.54 -4.83
N MET A 464 7.73 21.10 -5.78
CA MET A 464 9.12 21.54 -5.89
C MET A 464 9.22 23.05 -6.13
N TYR A 465 8.40 23.59 -7.03
CA TYR A 465 8.42 25.01 -7.40
C TYR A 465 7.99 25.90 -6.23
N GLU A 466 6.93 25.53 -5.50
CA GLU A 466 6.51 26.26 -4.31
C GLU A 466 7.58 26.20 -3.21
N SER A 467 8.19 25.03 -3.00
CA SER A 467 9.27 24.86 -2.03
C SER A 467 10.48 25.73 -2.35
N LEU A 468 10.92 25.74 -3.60
CA LEU A 468 12.04 26.58 -4.03
C LEU A 468 11.68 28.05 -3.90
N PHE A 469 10.61 28.51 -4.53
CA PHE A 469 10.41 29.92 -4.82
C PHE A 469 9.37 30.62 -3.93
N ASP A 470 8.69 29.90 -3.03
CA ASP A 470 7.55 30.42 -2.24
C ASP A 470 6.43 30.96 -3.15
N ILE A 471 6.25 30.31 -4.32
CA ILE A 471 5.25 30.62 -5.34
C ILE A 471 4.39 29.38 -5.56
N SER A 472 3.13 29.45 -5.13
CA SER A 472 2.13 28.42 -5.45
C SER A 472 1.62 28.61 -6.88
N LEU A 473 1.62 27.52 -7.65
CA LEU A 473 1.08 27.46 -9.02
C LEU A 473 -0.27 26.75 -9.00
N ASP A 474 -1.21 27.24 -9.80
CA ASP A 474 -2.49 26.54 -10.03
C ASP A 474 -2.22 25.23 -10.79
N ALA A 475 -3.08 24.22 -10.65
CA ALA A 475 -3.02 23.03 -11.50
C ALA A 475 -3.18 23.40 -13.00
N PRO A 476 -2.63 22.59 -13.94
CA PRO A 476 -2.91 22.77 -15.36
C PRO A 476 -4.41 22.83 -15.65
N GLU A 477 -4.81 23.53 -16.73
CA GLU A 477 -6.23 23.69 -17.07
C GLU A 477 -6.85 22.32 -17.37
N GLY A 478 -7.86 21.92 -16.59
CA GLY A 478 -8.57 20.64 -16.79
C GLY A 478 -8.11 19.50 -15.88
N VAL A 479 -6.90 19.59 -15.33
CA VAL A 479 -6.35 18.63 -14.36
C VAL A 479 -6.86 18.96 -12.95
N PRO A 480 -7.28 17.97 -12.12
CA PRO A 480 -7.64 18.19 -10.72
C PRO A 480 -6.50 18.78 -9.89
N ASP A 481 -6.85 19.57 -8.87
CA ASP A 481 -5.86 20.14 -7.95
C ASP A 481 -5.69 19.26 -6.71
N ASP A 482 -4.86 18.22 -6.84
CA ASP A 482 -4.64 17.25 -5.75
C ASP A 482 -3.88 17.82 -4.54
N LEU A 483 -3.29 19.02 -4.67
CA LEU A 483 -2.70 19.75 -3.54
C LEU A 483 -3.75 20.45 -2.66
N ALA A 484 -5.03 20.33 -3.04
CA ALA A 484 -6.17 20.76 -2.25
C ALA A 484 -7.18 19.59 -2.12
N PRO A 485 -6.79 18.51 -1.42
CA PRO A 485 -7.59 17.29 -1.34
C PRO A 485 -8.93 17.52 -0.60
N ARG A 486 -9.83 16.54 -0.75
CA ARG A 486 -11.10 16.52 -0.02
C ARG A 486 -10.82 16.38 1.48
N GLU A 487 -11.18 17.40 2.26
CA GLU A 487 -11.08 17.36 3.72
C GLU A 487 -12.35 16.77 4.34
N ALA A 488 -12.18 15.73 5.17
CA ALA A 488 -13.24 15.25 6.04
C ALA A 488 -13.67 16.34 7.04
N PRO A 489 -14.94 16.37 7.48
CA PRO A 489 -15.34 17.29 8.54
C PRO A 489 -14.63 16.98 9.85
N GLU A 490 -14.23 18.03 10.57
CA GLU A 490 -13.65 17.93 11.91
C GLU A 490 -14.51 17.03 12.85
N PRO A 491 -13.94 15.95 13.39
CA PRO A 491 -14.64 15.10 14.35
C PRO A 491 -15.05 15.86 15.61
N THR A 492 -16.08 15.35 16.29
CA THR A 492 -16.62 15.93 17.54
C THR A 492 -16.26 15.12 18.79
N SER A 493 -15.56 14.00 18.60
CA SER A 493 -15.13 13.02 19.60
C SER A 493 -13.79 12.42 19.16
N GLU A 494 -13.01 11.93 20.12
CA GLU A 494 -11.75 11.20 19.87
C GLU A 494 -11.98 9.69 19.69
N VAL A 495 -13.21 9.23 19.96
CA VAL A 495 -13.68 7.85 19.79
C VAL A 495 -14.96 7.85 18.98
N GLY A 496 -15.19 6.79 18.21
CA GLY A 496 -16.33 6.76 17.30
C GLY A 496 -16.60 5.41 16.66
N ASN A 497 -16.99 5.47 15.39
CA ASN A 497 -17.31 4.32 14.56
C ASN A 497 -16.14 3.97 13.66
N VAL A 498 -16.10 2.72 13.20
CA VAL A 498 -15.15 2.28 12.18
C VAL A 498 -15.90 1.59 11.06
N ILE A 499 -15.56 1.93 9.82
CA ILE A 499 -15.88 1.20 8.60
C ILE A 499 -14.55 0.68 8.06
N PHE A 500 -14.31 -0.63 8.24
CA PHE A 500 -13.19 -1.30 7.60
C PHE A 500 -13.66 -1.80 6.24
N PHE A 501 -12.95 -1.41 5.18
CA PHE A 501 -13.21 -1.84 3.83
C PHE A 501 -12.06 -2.68 3.29
N HIS A 502 -12.39 -3.90 2.91
CA HIS A 502 -11.46 -4.88 2.35
C HIS A 502 -11.77 -5.09 0.86
N PRO A 503 -11.17 -4.30 -0.04
CA PRO A 503 -11.18 -4.60 -1.48
C PRO A 503 -10.16 -5.71 -1.76
N ASP A 504 -10.58 -6.97 -1.69
CA ASP A 504 -9.67 -8.14 -1.68
C ASP A 504 -8.76 -8.14 -2.93
N GLY A 505 -7.48 -8.45 -2.74
CA GLY A 505 -6.51 -8.53 -3.84
C GLY A 505 -6.13 -7.21 -4.54
N THR A 506 -6.56 -6.04 -4.04
CA THR A 506 -6.35 -4.77 -4.79
C THR A 506 -5.04 -4.04 -4.50
N SER A 507 -4.39 -3.61 -5.58
CA SER A 507 -3.24 -2.68 -5.59
C SER A 507 -3.57 -1.37 -6.31
N PRO A 508 -2.72 -0.33 -6.24
CA PRO A 508 -2.94 0.90 -7.01
C PRO A 508 -3.13 0.68 -8.52
N SER A 509 -2.59 -0.40 -9.11
CA SER A 509 -2.82 -0.77 -10.51
C SER A 509 -4.27 -1.18 -10.77
N HIS A 510 -4.93 -1.87 -9.83
CA HIS A 510 -6.37 -2.17 -9.90
C HIS A 510 -7.20 -0.88 -9.91
N TRP A 511 -6.85 0.07 -9.03
CA TRP A 511 -7.48 1.39 -8.98
C TRP A 511 -7.18 2.22 -10.23
N ALA A 512 -6.00 2.09 -10.83
CA ALA A 512 -5.67 2.73 -12.11
C ALA A 512 -6.55 2.21 -13.25
N ALA A 513 -6.70 0.88 -13.38
CA ALA A 513 -7.57 0.27 -14.38
C ALA A 513 -9.04 0.73 -14.20
N ALA A 514 -9.54 0.75 -12.96
CA ALA A 514 -10.87 1.26 -12.64
C ALA A 514 -11.03 2.75 -12.98
N ARG A 515 -10.02 3.58 -12.67
CA ARG A 515 -10.01 5.03 -12.96
C ARG A 515 -10.06 5.26 -14.46
N PHE A 516 -9.20 4.62 -15.24
CA PHE A 516 -9.19 4.73 -16.68
C PHE A 516 -10.52 4.28 -17.29
N ALA A 517 -11.05 3.14 -16.87
CA ALA A 517 -12.30 2.59 -17.39
C ALA A 517 -13.55 3.43 -17.06
N SER A 518 -13.54 4.20 -15.96
CA SER A 518 -14.72 4.92 -15.47
C SER A 518 -14.59 6.44 -15.54
N ALA A 519 -13.61 7.00 -14.83
CA ALA A 519 -13.43 8.43 -14.62
C ALA A 519 -12.53 9.10 -15.67
N GLY A 520 -11.79 8.30 -16.45
CA GLY A 520 -10.75 8.78 -17.37
C GLY A 520 -9.43 9.09 -16.64
N PRO A 521 -8.35 9.37 -17.38
CA PRO A 521 -7.00 9.55 -16.81
C PRO A 521 -6.88 10.77 -15.87
N ASP A 522 -7.59 11.85 -16.16
CA ASP A 522 -7.71 13.03 -15.29
C ASP A 522 -8.82 12.89 -14.22
N GLY A 523 -9.55 11.78 -14.21
CA GLY A 523 -10.58 11.50 -13.23
C GLY A 523 -10.03 11.19 -11.84
N ARG A 524 -10.86 11.32 -10.81
CA ARG A 524 -10.57 10.81 -9.46
C ARG A 524 -11.67 9.85 -9.06
N LEU A 525 -11.25 8.68 -8.57
CA LEU A 525 -12.10 7.75 -7.84
C LEU A 525 -12.33 8.28 -6.42
N ASN A 526 -13.35 7.76 -5.71
CA ASN A 526 -13.51 8.05 -4.28
C ASN A 526 -12.29 7.58 -3.48
N TRP A 527 -11.68 6.45 -3.85
CA TRP A 527 -10.41 5.99 -3.28
C TRP A 527 -9.25 6.98 -3.49
N ASP A 528 -9.25 7.73 -4.60
CA ASP A 528 -8.25 8.77 -4.84
C ASP A 528 -8.45 10.00 -3.94
N GLU A 529 -9.68 10.24 -3.48
CA GLU A 529 -10.07 11.39 -2.64
C GLU A 529 -9.95 11.13 -1.12
N MET A 530 -9.50 9.95 -0.69
CA MET A 530 -9.24 9.67 0.73
C MET A 530 -8.10 10.53 1.28
N SER A 531 -8.02 10.78 2.59
CA SER A 531 -7.14 11.84 3.13
C SER A 531 -5.68 11.42 3.28
N ASP A 532 -5.44 10.17 3.69
CA ASP A 532 -4.09 9.68 4.00
C ASP A 532 -3.85 8.35 3.28
N ALA A 533 -2.60 8.08 2.92
CA ALA A 533 -2.16 6.86 2.26
C ALA A 533 -0.89 6.30 2.89
N SER A 534 -0.76 4.97 2.85
CA SER A 534 0.42 4.25 3.29
C SER A 534 0.62 2.97 2.48
N VAL A 535 1.87 2.67 2.16
CA VAL A 535 2.25 1.33 1.66
C VAL A 535 1.99 0.29 2.75
N TYR A 536 1.38 -0.83 2.38
CA TYR A 536 0.96 -1.90 3.28
C TYR A 536 1.94 -3.09 3.21
N LEU A 537 2.33 -3.62 4.37
CA LEU A 537 3.25 -4.76 4.49
C LEU A 537 2.51 -6.00 4.97
N GLY A 538 2.18 -6.89 4.04
CA GLY A 538 1.24 -8.01 4.25
C GLY A 538 1.79 -9.32 4.80
N HIS A 539 3.09 -9.43 5.08
CA HIS A 539 3.69 -10.73 5.39
C HIS A 539 3.15 -11.42 6.66
N MET A 540 3.33 -12.74 6.71
CA MET A 540 2.80 -13.62 7.74
C MET A 540 3.89 -14.32 8.55
N ASP A 541 3.50 -15.07 9.58
CA ASP A 541 4.47 -15.76 10.44
C ASP A 541 5.23 -16.88 9.70
N ASP A 542 4.66 -17.43 8.62
CA ASP A 542 5.20 -18.55 7.84
C ASP A 542 5.56 -18.23 6.39
N ARG A 543 5.23 -17.04 5.86
CA ARG A 543 5.49 -16.65 4.46
C ARG A 543 5.53 -15.13 4.22
N ILE A 544 6.02 -14.68 3.07
CA ILE A 544 6.12 -13.26 2.69
C ILE A 544 4.81 -12.71 2.12
N VAL A 545 4.11 -13.49 1.30
CA VAL A 545 2.90 -13.06 0.61
C VAL A 545 1.68 -13.23 1.53
N GLY A 546 0.77 -12.25 1.46
CA GLY A 546 -0.54 -12.32 2.09
C GLY A 546 -1.41 -13.47 1.57
N THR A 547 -2.53 -13.72 2.23
CA THR A 547 -3.61 -14.63 1.84
C THR A 547 -4.87 -14.12 2.51
N SER A 548 -6.04 -14.28 1.86
CA SER A 548 -7.28 -13.67 2.37
C SER A 548 -7.56 -14.09 3.81
N ASN A 549 -7.35 -15.37 4.13
CA ASN A 549 -7.61 -15.88 5.47
C ASN A 549 -6.58 -15.45 6.53
N GLY A 550 -5.27 -15.50 6.26
CA GLY A 550 -4.28 -15.04 7.22
C GLY A 550 -4.28 -13.52 7.39
N GLY A 551 -4.53 -12.78 6.30
CA GLY A 551 -4.71 -11.33 6.29
C GLY A 551 -5.92 -10.89 7.10
N ALA A 552 -7.10 -11.48 6.84
CA ALA A 552 -8.31 -11.16 7.59
C ALA A 552 -8.19 -11.49 9.10
N VAL A 553 -7.54 -12.60 9.45
CA VAL A 553 -7.21 -12.91 10.86
C VAL A 553 -6.28 -11.85 11.44
N THR A 554 -5.31 -11.37 10.67
CA THR A 554 -4.42 -10.28 11.12
C THR A 554 -5.20 -9.00 11.39
N HIS A 555 -6.15 -8.62 10.54
CA HIS A 555 -6.99 -7.43 10.75
C HIS A 555 -7.98 -7.61 11.90
N ALA A 556 -8.49 -8.83 12.11
CA ALA A 556 -9.45 -9.15 13.17
C ALA A 556 -8.81 -9.26 14.57
N TYR A 557 -7.55 -9.72 14.65
CA TYR A 557 -6.86 -9.99 15.92
C TYR A 557 -5.65 -9.08 16.19
N GLY A 558 -5.07 -8.43 15.18
CA GLY A 558 -3.87 -7.59 15.32
C GLY A 558 -2.58 -8.38 15.54
N VAL A 559 -2.54 -9.65 15.14
CA VAL A 559 -1.36 -10.52 15.23
C VAL A 559 -1.17 -11.29 13.92
N LYS A 560 0.08 -11.60 13.56
CA LYS A 560 0.41 -12.34 12.33
C LYS A 560 0.24 -13.85 12.56
N PRO A 561 -0.69 -14.52 11.87
CA PRO A 561 -0.85 -15.97 11.94
C PRO A 561 -0.05 -16.65 10.81
N PHE A 562 -0.22 -17.97 10.67
CA PHE A 562 0.17 -18.68 9.45
C PHE A 562 -0.84 -18.43 8.33
N ALA A 563 -0.39 -18.57 7.09
CA ALA A 563 -1.16 -18.36 5.87
C ALA A 563 -2.43 -19.20 5.71
N GLY A 564 -2.56 -20.32 6.43
CA GLY A 564 -3.75 -21.17 6.43
C GLY A 564 -4.74 -20.91 7.57
N SER A 565 -4.50 -19.88 8.39
CA SER A 565 -5.29 -19.58 9.58
C SER A 565 -6.70 -19.07 9.30
N PHE A 566 -7.65 -19.45 10.14
CA PHE A 566 -8.99 -18.85 10.25
C PHE A 566 -9.42 -18.86 11.74
N GLY A 567 -8.82 -17.99 12.56
CA GLY A 567 -9.09 -17.90 14.01
C GLY A 567 -8.09 -18.63 14.93
N PHE A 568 -7.07 -19.27 14.37
CA PHE A 568 -6.01 -20.00 15.09
C PHE A 568 -4.62 -19.53 14.65
N ASP A 569 -3.60 -19.53 15.50
CA ASP A 569 -2.26 -19.02 15.11
C ASP A 569 -1.63 -19.80 13.94
N ALA A 570 -2.03 -21.06 13.75
CA ALA A 570 -1.75 -21.90 12.61
C ALA A 570 -2.95 -22.83 12.31
N PRO A 571 -2.98 -23.57 11.18
CA PRO A 571 -3.96 -24.65 11.01
C PRO A 571 -3.95 -25.62 12.19
N VAL A 572 -5.12 -26.09 12.65
CA VAL A 572 -5.21 -26.91 13.89
C VAL A 572 -4.53 -28.27 13.69
N ASP A 573 -4.53 -28.80 12.47
CA ASP A 573 -3.82 -30.04 12.14
C ASP A 573 -2.27 -29.88 12.11
N GLU A 574 -1.78 -28.65 12.07
CA GLU A 574 -0.37 -28.27 12.23
C GLU A 574 -0.01 -27.92 13.68
N GLY A 575 -0.99 -27.94 14.58
CA GLY A 575 -0.83 -27.66 16.01
C GLY A 575 -1.21 -26.24 16.41
N GLY A 576 -2.02 -25.56 15.59
CA GLY A 576 -2.56 -24.24 15.89
C GLY A 576 -3.34 -24.19 17.20
N GLU A 577 -3.19 -23.07 17.90
CA GLU A 577 -3.86 -22.74 19.15
C GLU A 577 -4.72 -21.48 18.95
N GLU A 578 -5.71 -21.28 19.83
CA GLU A 578 -6.58 -20.10 19.79
C GLU A 578 -5.76 -18.81 19.88
N ILE A 579 -6.10 -17.84 19.05
CA ILE A 579 -5.40 -16.55 19.00
C ILE A 579 -5.77 -15.71 20.22
N VAL A 580 -4.77 -15.05 20.79
CA VAL A 580 -4.97 -13.91 21.69
C VAL A 580 -4.71 -12.66 20.88
N SER A 581 -5.74 -11.82 20.73
CA SER A 581 -5.63 -10.54 20.01
C SER A 581 -4.61 -9.62 20.65
N LEU A 582 -4.19 -8.60 19.92
CA LEU A 582 -3.23 -7.60 20.37
C LEU A 582 -3.69 -6.86 21.64
N SER A 583 -5.00 -6.82 21.92
CA SER A 583 -5.58 -6.31 23.17
C SER A 583 -5.35 -7.23 24.38
N GLY A 584 -4.88 -8.46 24.16
CA GLY A 584 -4.69 -9.48 25.18
C GLY A 584 -5.93 -10.34 25.46
N LYS A 585 -6.98 -10.24 24.65
CA LYS A 585 -8.21 -11.02 24.79
C LYS A 585 -8.28 -12.16 23.75
N PRO A 586 -8.96 -13.28 24.05
CA PRO A 586 -9.20 -14.34 23.09
C PRO A 586 -10.43 -14.03 22.21
N ASP A 587 -10.54 -12.78 21.75
CA ASP A 587 -11.69 -12.27 21.00
C ASP A 587 -11.19 -11.40 19.83
N THR A 588 -11.91 -11.40 18.71
CA THR A 588 -11.69 -10.46 17.60
C THR A 588 -12.06 -9.03 18.01
N ILE A 589 -11.56 -8.02 17.29
CA ILE A 589 -11.97 -6.63 17.47
C ILE A 589 -13.48 -6.43 17.31
N MET A 590 -14.15 -7.22 16.45
CA MET A 590 -15.60 -7.14 16.27
C MET A 590 -16.36 -7.73 17.47
N GLN A 591 -15.91 -8.86 18.00
CA GLN A 591 -16.46 -9.43 19.24
C GLN A 591 -16.23 -8.48 20.43
N GLU A 592 -15.06 -7.82 20.49
CA GLU A 592 -14.79 -6.79 21.50
C GLU A 592 -15.70 -5.56 21.35
N ALA A 593 -15.94 -5.09 20.12
CA ALA A 593 -16.86 -3.98 19.84
C ALA A 593 -18.29 -4.33 20.25
N GLN A 594 -18.75 -5.54 19.92
CA GLN A 594 -20.06 -6.05 20.32
C GLN A 594 -20.18 -6.16 21.86
N ALA A 595 -19.15 -6.67 22.53
CA ALA A 595 -19.09 -6.76 23.99
C ALA A 595 -19.09 -5.38 24.67
N ALA A 596 -18.58 -4.35 23.99
CA ALA A 596 -18.64 -2.96 24.42
C ALA A 596 -20.01 -2.30 24.19
N GLY A 597 -20.97 -3.01 23.57
CA GLY A 597 -22.32 -2.53 23.31
C GLY A 597 -22.50 -1.83 21.96
N LYS A 598 -21.46 -1.77 21.13
CA LYS A 598 -21.52 -1.19 19.79
C LYS A 598 -22.31 -2.11 18.85
N ALA A 599 -23.03 -1.51 17.90
CA ALA A 599 -23.61 -2.28 16.81
C ALA A 599 -22.51 -2.84 15.91
N ILE A 600 -22.73 -4.05 15.37
CA ILE A 600 -21.76 -4.67 14.45
C ILE A 600 -22.45 -5.10 13.15
N GLY A 601 -21.75 -4.94 12.04
CA GLY A 601 -22.25 -5.33 10.72
C GLY A 601 -21.16 -5.94 9.86
N ILE A 602 -21.56 -6.90 9.03
CA ILE A 602 -20.70 -7.48 7.98
C ILE A 602 -21.43 -7.41 6.62
N ILE A 603 -20.68 -7.06 5.58
CA ILE A 603 -21.15 -7.00 4.19
C ILE A 603 -20.13 -7.70 3.29
N ASN A 604 -20.57 -8.59 2.42
CA ASN A 604 -19.72 -9.25 1.42
C ASN A 604 -20.40 -9.24 0.05
N SER A 605 -19.67 -9.00 -1.04
CA SER A 605 -20.20 -9.20 -2.39
C SER A 605 -20.31 -10.70 -2.77
N GLY A 606 -19.49 -11.55 -2.19
CA GLY A 606 -19.56 -13.01 -2.24
C GLY A 606 -20.42 -13.62 -1.13
N PHE A 607 -20.19 -14.90 -0.82
CA PHE A 607 -20.80 -15.56 0.33
C PHE A 607 -20.18 -15.08 1.66
N ILE A 608 -20.99 -15.04 2.72
CA ILE A 608 -20.58 -14.39 3.99
C ILE A 608 -19.47 -15.09 4.78
N ALA A 609 -19.11 -16.31 4.38
CA ALA A 609 -18.05 -17.08 5.02
C ALA A 609 -16.66 -16.80 4.43
N GLU A 610 -16.56 -15.94 3.40
CA GLU A 610 -15.27 -15.51 2.90
C GLU A 610 -14.47 -14.75 3.97
N PRO A 611 -13.13 -14.85 3.96
CA PRO A 611 -12.33 -14.47 5.11
C PRO A 611 -12.42 -13.02 5.57
N GLY A 612 -12.40 -12.03 4.69
CA GLY A 612 -12.42 -10.62 5.09
C GLY A 612 -13.68 -10.23 5.87
N THR A 613 -14.73 -11.03 5.82
CA THR A 613 -15.88 -10.94 6.74
C THR A 613 -15.90 -12.03 7.82
N GLY A 614 -15.76 -13.29 7.44
CA GLY A 614 -16.00 -14.43 8.35
C GLY A 614 -15.00 -14.52 9.49
N ALA A 615 -13.73 -14.16 9.28
CA ALA A 615 -12.68 -14.23 10.30
C ALA A 615 -12.91 -13.26 11.49
N PHE A 616 -13.79 -12.27 11.33
CA PHE A 616 -14.16 -11.36 12.41
C PHE A 616 -15.15 -11.96 13.41
N LEU A 617 -15.83 -13.07 13.07
CA LEU A 617 -16.91 -13.63 13.91
C LEU A 617 -16.87 -15.16 14.08
N ALA A 618 -15.96 -15.86 13.40
CA ALA A 618 -15.85 -17.31 13.41
C ALA A 618 -14.40 -17.80 13.51
N ASP A 619 -14.21 -18.94 14.17
CA ASP A 619 -12.91 -19.58 14.38
C ASP A 619 -13.00 -21.07 13.98
N VAL A 620 -12.38 -21.43 12.85
CA VAL A 620 -12.44 -22.80 12.30
C VAL A 620 -11.07 -23.33 11.88
N ASP A 621 -10.92 -24.65 11.89
CA ASP A 621 -9.68 -25.32 11.46
C ASP A 621 -9.39 -25.15 9.96
N ASN A 622 -10.44 -24.92 9.15
CA ASN A 622 -10.30 -24.85 7.71
C ASN A 622 -11.28 -23.84 7.12
N ARG A 623 -10.77 -22.87 6.34
CA ARG A 623 -11.59 -21.86 5.67
C ARG A 623 -12.70 -22.44 4.78
N GLY A 624 -12.51 -23.65 4.26
CA GLY A 624 -13.51 -24.36 3.47
C GLY A 624 -14.68 -24.95 4.27
N ASN A 625 -14.73 -24.78 5.60
CA ASN A 625 -15.88 -25.15 6.43
C ASN A 625 -16.95 -24.05 6.41
N THR A 626 -17.38 -23.63 5.22
CA THR A 626 -18.23 -22.43 5.01
C THR A 626 -19.57 -22.54 5.73
N GLU A 627 -20.13 -23.75 5.88
CA GLU A 627 -21.36 -23.94 6.65
C GLU A 627 -21.15 -23.71 8.16
N GLU A 628 -20.01 -24.11 8.72
CA GLU A 628 -19.74 -23.86 10.14
C GLU A 628 -19.47 -22.38 10.38
N ILE A 629 -18.68 -21.74 9.53
CA ILE A 629 -18.42 -20.29 9.59
C ILE A 629 -19.74 -19.50 9.54
N THR A 630 -20.60 -19.80 8.56
CA THR A 630 -21.92 -19.15 8.43
C THR A 630 -22.80 -19.35 9.68
N ALA A 631 -22.69 -20.52 10.33
CA ALA A 631 -23.41 -20.79 11.57
C ALA A 631 -22.85 -19.99 12.76
N GLU A 632 -21.53 -19.90 12.91
CA GLU A 632 -20.88 -19.12 13.96
C GLU A 632 -21.19 -17.63 13.83
N ILE A 633 -21.11 -17.07 12.62
CA ILE A 633 -21.52 -15.70 12.31
C ILE A 633 -22.95 -15.43 12.82
N LEU A 634 -23.92 -16.29 12.48
CA LEU A 634 -25.30 -16.10 12.92
C LEU A 634 -25.46 -16.28 14.43
N ASP A 635 -24.69 -17.18 15.04
CA ASP A 635 -24.72 -17.44 16.48
C ASP A 635 -24.19 -16.24 17.29
N GLN A 636 -23.28 -15.42 16.75
CA GLN A 636 -22.84 -14.12 17.31
C GLN A 636 -23.92 -13.03 17.23
N ARG A 637 -24.89 -13.18 16.32
CA ARG A 637 -26.03 -12.25 16.12
C ARG A 637 -25.64 -10.79 15.82
N PRO A 638 -24.80 -10.51 14.81
CA PRO A 638 -24.53 -9.14 14.36
C PRO A 638 -25.81 -8.41 13.94
N ASP A 639 -25.84 -7.08 13.98
CA ASP A 639 -27.05 -6.31 13.68
C ASP A 639 -27.37 -6.28 12.19
N VAL A 640 -26.34 -6.35 11.34
CA VAL A 640 -26.48 -6.43 9.89
C VAL A 640 -25.60 -7.56 9.33
N ILE A 641 -26.18 -8.40 8.49
CA ILE A 641 -25.48 -9.40 7.66
C ILE A 641 -25.99 -9.23 6.24
N LEU A 642 -25.14 -8.86 5.28
CA LEU A 642 -25.53 -8.69 3.88
C LEU A 642 -24.51 -9.39 2.97
N GLY A 643 -24.97 -10.32 2.13
CA GLY A 643 -24.11 -10.95 1.13
C GLY A 643 -24.83 -12.06 0.40
N ALA A 644 -24.12 -13.07 -0.08
CA ALA A 644 -24.68 -14.24 -0.73
C ALA A 644 -24.51 -15.53 0.12
N GLY A 645 -24.43 -16.69 -0.51
CA GLY A 645 -24.20 -17.98 0.15
C GLY A 645 -25.45 -18.71 0.64
N GLU A 646 -26.64 -18.54 0.03
CA GLU A 646 -27.89 -19.19 0.50
C GLU A 646 -27.75 -20.69 0.76
N THR A 647 -26.90 -21.38 0.00
CA THR A 647 -26.64 -22.82 0.14
C THR A 647 -26.15 -23.19 1.54
N ASP A 648 -25.28 -22.36 2.15
CA ASP A 648 -24.66 -22.60 3.45
C ASP A 648 -25.58 -22.31 4.64
N TYR A 649 -26.70 -21.62 4.39
CA TYR A 649 -27.76 -21.44 5.38
C TYR A 649 -28.75 -22.61 5.42
N LEU A 650 -28.78 -23.47 4.40
CA LEU A 650 -29.85 -24.43 4.17
C LEU A 650 -29.40 -25.89 4.33
N PRO A 651 -30.24 -26.76 4.91
CA PRO A 651 -29.88 -28.16 5.06
C PRO A 651 -30.06 -28.95 3.76
N VAL A 652 -29.19 -29.94 3.52
CA VAL A 652 -29.28 -30.88 2.39
C VAL A 652 -30.71 -31.41 2.22
N GLY A 653 -31.22 -31.35 1.00
CA GLY A 653 -32.60 -31.66 0.63
C GLY A 653 -33.55 -30.46 0.57
N THR A 654 -33.07 -29.26 0.90
CA THR A 654 -33.82 -28.00 0.84
C THR A 654 -33.32 -27.19 -0.35
N ILE A 655 -34.23 -26.73 -1.20
CA ILE A 655 -33.90 -25.84 -2.33
C ILE A 655 -34.33 -24.44 -1.94
N GLY A 656 -33.39 -23.50 -1.99
CA GLY A 656 -33.57 -22.09 -1.65
C GLY A 656 -34.34 -21.28 -2.70
N VAL A 657 -34.37 -19.97 -2.50
CA VAL A 657 -34.92 -18.96 -3.40
C VAL A 657 -34.12 -18.92 -4.71
N PHE A 658 -32.81 -19.12 -4.65
CA PHE A 658 -31.89 -19.10 -5.79
C PHE A 658 -31.73 -20.47 -6.47
N GLY A 659 -32.60 -21.43 -6.14
CA GLY A 659 -32.79 -22.64 -6.94
C GLY A 659 -31.75 -23.74 -6.74
N GLU A 660 -30.79 -23.52 -5.84
CA GLU A 660 -29.75 -24.47 -5.48
C GLU A 660 -30.08 -25.23 -4.19
N GLU A 661 -29.54 -26.44 -4.04
CA GLU A 661 -29.77 -27.28 -2.86
C GLU A 661 -28.78 -26.91 -1.75
N GLY A 662 -29.29 -26.74 -0.53
CA GLY A 662 -28.44 -26.43 0.62
C GLY A 662 -27.38 -27.49 0.91
N THR A 663 -26.26 -27.05 1.48
CA THR A 663 -25.05 -27.84 1.70
C THR A 663 -24.97 -28.41 3.12
N ARG A 664 -25.68 -27.82 4.10
CA ARG A 664 -25.54 -28.21 5.52
C ARG A 664 -25.98 -29.64 5.82
N GLU A 665 -25.08 -30.43 6.42
CA GLU A 665 -25.35 -31.81 6.83
C GLU A 665 -25.95 -31.95 8.24
N ASP A 666 -25.91 -30.89 9.05
CA ASP A 666 -26.36 -30.89 10.45
C ASP A 666 -27.90 -30.80 10.63
N GLY A 667 -28.60 -30.46 9.54
CA GLY A 667 -30.06 -30.31 9.51
C GLY A 667 -30.58 -28.98 10.06
N ARG A 668 -29.71 -28.00 10.34
CA ARG A 668 -30.10 -26.62 10.69
C ARG A 668 -30.60 -25.87 9.46
N ASN A 669 -31.50 -24.93 9.67
CA ASN A 669 -31.91 -23.96 8.67
C ASN A 669 -31.68 -22.57 9.27
N LEU A 670 -30.56 -21.98 8.92
CA LEU A 670 -30.08 -20.74 9.52
C LEU A 670 -30.97 -19.54 9.16
N ILE A 671 -31.63 -19.55 8.00
CA ILE A 671 -32.62 -18.52 7.63
C ILE A 671 -33.80 -18.54 8.62
N GLU A 672 -34.35 -19.73 8.91
CA GLU A 672 -35.44 -19.86 9.88
C GLU A 672 -34.99 -19.50 11.31
N GLU A 673 -33.72 -19.77 11.65
CA GLU A 673 -33.13 -19.40 12.93
C GLU A 673 -32.94 -17.87 13.05
N ALA A 674 -32.50 -17.20 11.98
CA ALA A 674 -32.39 -15.74 11.91
C ALA A 674 -33.76 -15.06 12.04
N GLU A 675 -34.78 -15.52 11.31
CA GLU A 675 -36.16 -15.02 11.47
C GLU A 675 -36.65 -15.18 12.93
N ALA A 676 -36.33 -16.31 13.56
CA ALA A 676 -36.68 -16.57 14.95
C ALA A 676 -35.89 -15.70 15.95
N ALA A 677 -34.67 -15.29 15.58
CA ALA A 677 -33.83 -14.36 16.33
C ALA A 677 -34.24 -12.89 16.12
N GLY A 678 -35.18 -12.61 15.20
CA GLY A 678 -35.77 -11.28 15.00
C GLY A 678 -35.23 -10.52 13.79
N TYR A 679 -34.43 -11.17 12.93
CA TYR A 679 -33.96 -10.56 11.70
C TYR A 679 -35.11 -10.32 10.73
N THR A 680 -35.06 -9.17 10.08
CA THR A 680 -35.75 -8.97 8.80
C THR A 680 -34.90 -9.64 7.74
N VAL A 681 -35.44 -10.66 7.06
CA VAL A 681 -34.74 -11.38 5.99
C VAL A 681 -35.20 -10.87 4.63
N VAL A 682 -34.24 -10.51 3.77
CA VAL A 682 -34.47 -10.02 2.40
C VAL A 682 -33.63 -10.80 1.39
N PHE A 683 -34.14 -10.97 0.17
CA PHE A 683 -33.49 -11.75 -0.89
C PHE A 683 -33.25 -10.99 -2.20
N THR A 684 -33.85 -9.80 -2.37
CA THR A 684 -33.71 -9.03 -3.60
C THR A 684 -33.32 -7.59 -3.33
N ARG A 685 -32.74 -6.94 -4.34
CA ARG A 685 -32.44 -5.51 -4.32
C ARG A 685 -33.67 -4.68 -3.93
N GLU A 686 -34.85 -4.96 -4.49
CA GLU A 686 -36.07 -4.22 -4.14
C GLU A 686 -36.52 -4.43 -2.69
N GLU A 687 -36.26 -5.59 -2.11
CA GLU A 687 -36.56 -5.87 -0.71
C GLU A 687 -35.58 -5.12 0.20
N LEU A 688 -34.27 -5.13 -0.12
CA LEU A 688 -33.25 -4.35 0.60
C LEU A 688 -33.55 -2.85 0.57
N LEU A 689 -33.80 -2.28 -0.61
CA LEU A 689 -34.11 -0.85 -0.77
C LEU A 689 -35.46 -0.44 -0.13
N ALA A 690 -36.28 -1.40 0.30
CA ALA A 690 -37.51 -1.15 1.03
C ALA A 690 -37.34 -1.22 2.57
N VAL A 691 -36.15 -1.62 3.05
CA VAL A 691 -35.79 -1.62 4.47
C VAL A 691 -35.79 -0.19 5.00
N THR A 692 -36.26 -0.02 6.24
CA THR A 692 -36.23 1.27 6.95
C THR A 692 -35.76 1.05 8.38
N PRO A 693 -34.94 1.94 8.95
CA PRO A 693 -34.44 1.80 10.32
C PRO A 693 -35.57 1.87 11.36
N ASP A 694 -36.68 2.58 11.06
CA ASP A 694 -37.85 2.70 11.94
C ASP A 694 -38.50 1.35 12.36
N ASN A 695 -38.27 0.27 11.61
CA ASN A 695 -38.90 -1.03 11.85
C ASN A 695 -37.94 -2.22 11.70
N THR A 696 -36.64 -1.96 11.62
CA THR A 696 -35.62 -2.99 11.38
C THR A 696 -34.53 -2.85 12.41
N ASP A 697 -34.57 -3.70 13.43
CA ASP A 697 -33.54 -3.73 14.48
C ASP A 697 -32.37 -4.64 14.06
N LYS A 698 -32.64 -5.70 13.29
CA LYS A 698 -31.64 -6.61 12.71
C LYS A 698 -31.98 -6.97 11.27
N LEU A 699 -30.99 -7.08 10.41
CA LEU A 699 -31.14 -7.30 8.97
C LEU A 699 -30.25 -8.45 8.49
N LEU A 700 -30.85 -9.40 7.76
CA LEU A 700 -30.14 -10.45 7.03
C LEU A 700 -30.54 -10.36 5.56
N GLY A 701 -29.58 -10.07 4.69
CA GLY A 701 -29.74 -10.07 3.24
C GLY A 701 -28.94 -11.20 2.62
N ILE A 702 -29.60 -12.04 1.82
CA ILE A 702 -28.98 -13.14 1.09
C ILE A 702 -29.31 -12.98 -0.39
N PHE A 703 -28.34 -12.66 -1.23
CA PHE A 703 -28.55 -12.16 -2.59
C PHE A 703 -28.06 -13.10 -3.71
N GLY A 704 -27.47 -14.23 -3.37
CA GLY A 704 -27.03 -15.26 -4.32
C GLY A 704 -27.02 -16.65 -3.68
N ALA A 705 -26.95 -17.69 -4.53
CA ALA A 705 -26.81 -19.07 -4.07
C ALA A 705 -25.42 -19.32 -3.46
N GLU A 706 -24.38 -18.91 -4.19
CA GLU A 706 -22.97 -18.90 -3.78
C GLU A 706 -22.53 -17.43 -3.73
N ASP A 707 -22.13 -16.83 -4.84
CA ASP A 707 -21.74 -15.40 -4.91
C ASP A 707 -22.76 -14.52 -5.63
N THR A 708 -22.56 -13.19 -5.56
CA THR A 708 -23.33 -12.25 -6.40
C THR A 708 -22.68 -11.95 -7.74
N TYR A 709 -21.44 -12.38 -7.99
CA TYR A 709 -20.70 -12.23 -9.24
C TYR A 709 -20.39 -13.60 -9.87
N ASN A 710 -19.81 -13.58 -11.07
CA ASN A 710 -19.44 -14.78 -11.84
C ASN A 710 -17.97 -14.65 -12.26
N ASP A 711 -17.07 -15.08 -11.38
CA ASP A 711 -15.60 -14.89 -11.41
C ASP A 711 -14.82 -15.73 -12.43
N PHE A 712 -15.47 -16.69 -13.08
CA PHE A 712 -14.81 -17.50 -14.11
C PHE A 712 -14.19 -16.66 -15.23
N PHE A 713 -13.19 -17.22 -15.90
CA PHE A 713 -12.63 -16.69 -17.15
C PHE A 713 -13.70 -16.24 -18.16
N GLU A 714 -13.43 -15.15 -18.89
CA GLU A 714 -14.34 -14.51 -19.84
C GLU A 714 -14.86 -15.47 -20.92
N ASP A 715 -13.99 -16.33 -21.45
CA ASP A 715 -14.35 -17.31 -22.47
C ASP A 715 -15.29 -18.40 -21.94
N GLU A 716 -15.14 -18.75 -20.66
CA GLU A 716 -15.96 -19.75 -19.96
C GLU A 716 -17.36 -19.20 -19.68
N LEU A 717 -17.44 -17.96 -19.18
CA LEU A 717 -18.69 -17.23 -19.01
C LEU A 717 -19.49 -17.19 -20.33
N ARG A 718 -18.83 -16.82 -21.43
CA ARG A 718 -19.44 -16.78 -22.76
C ARG A 718 -19.91 -18.15 -23.23
N ARG A 719 -19.09 -19.19 -23.07
CA ARG A 719 -19.43 -20.57 -23.43
C ARG A 719 -20.66 -21.08 -22.69
N ASP A 720 -20.76 -20.72 -21.41
CA ASP A 720 -21.80 -21.19 -20.51
C ASP A 720 -23.07 -20.32 -20.59
N GLY A 721 -23.00 -19.20 -21.32
CA GLY A 721 -24.12 -18.37 -21.71
C GLY A 721 -24.38 -17.20 -20.77
N PHE A 722 -23.38 -16.82 -19.96
CA PHE A 722 -23.33 -15.59 -19.17
C PHE A 722 -22.99 -14.41 -20.07
N VAL A 723 -23.83 -14.20 -21.08
CA VAL A 723 -23.79 -13.04 -21.96
C VAL A 723 -25.18 -12.43 -22.08
N ASP A 724 -25.24 -11.11 -22.14
CA ASP A 724 -26.47 -10.36 -22.21
C ASP A 724 -27.10 -10.38 -23.64
N GLU A 725 -28.10 -9.53 -23.89
CA GLU A 725 -28.73 -9.48 -25.22
C GLU A 725 -27.88 -8.80 -26.31
N ASN A 726 -26.84 -8.06 -25.92
CA ASN A 726 -25.88 -7.38 -26.79
C ASN A 726 -24.65 -8.24 -27.06
N GLY A 727 -24.36 -9.22 -26.20
CA GLY A 727 -23.21 -10.11 -26.28
C GLY A 727 -22.13 -9.83 -25.22
N ASP A 728 -22.39 -8.87 -24.34
CA ASP A 728 -21.49 -8.44 -23.27
C ASP A 728 -21.54 -9.45 -22.12
N LEU A 729 -20.43 -9.64 -21.40
CA LEU A 729 -20.35 -10.59 -20.30
C LEU A 729 -21.29 -10.20 -19.15
N ILE A 730 -21.92 -11.21 -18.53
CA ILE A 730 -22.67 -11.03 -17.28
C ILE A 730 -21.73 -11.36 -16.14
N LEU A 731 -21.01 -10.35 -15.65
CA LEU A 731 -20.05 -10.46 -14.55
C LEU A 731 -20.75 -10.43 -13.18
N TYR A 732 -21.91 -9.78 -13.08
CA TYR A 732 -22.68 -9.62 -11.85
C TYR A 732 -24.12 -10.15 -11.98
N GLY A 733 -24.57 -10.89 -10.97
CA GLY A 733 -25.91 -11.45 -10.79
C GLY A 733 -26.08 -12.90 -11.26
N GLN A 734 -27.22 -13.50 -10.88
CA GLN A 734 -27.54 -14.92 -11.14
C GLN A 734 -28.81 -15.06 -12.01
N PRO A 735 -28.73 -14.88 -13.35
CA PRO A 735 -29.89 -14.95 -14.23
C PRO A 735 -30.46 -16.38 -14.37
N PRO A 736 -31.79 -16.56 -14.44
CA PRO A 736 -32.84 -15.55 -14.40
C PRO A 736 -33.41 -15.29 -12.99
N LEU A 737 -32.84 -15.91 -11.94
CA LEU A 737 -33.43 -15.90 -10.60
C LEU A 737 -33.18 -14.58 -9.88
N ASN A 738 -31.95 -14.07 -9.91
CA ASN A 738 -31.59 -12.76 -9.40
C ASN A 738 -30.60 -12.04 -10.34
N PRO A 739 -31.06 -11.58 -11.51
CA PRO A 739 -30.18 -10.99 -12.53
C PRO A 739 -29.65 -9.58 -12.17
N ASN A 740 -30.06 -9.03 -11.04
CA ASN A 740 -29.63 -7.70 -10.58
C ASN A 740 -29.70 -7.66 -9.03
N PRO A 741 -28.79 -8.35 -8.34
CA PRO A 741 -28.66 -8.21 -6.89
C PRO A 741 -28.33 -6.75 -6.50
N PRO A 742 -28.47 -6.36 -5.23
CA PRO A 742 -28.00 -5.05 -4.78
C PRO A 742 -26.48 -4.98 -4.93
N THR A 743 -25.93 -3.82 -5.29
CA THR A 743 -24.47 -3.62 -5.28
C THR A 743 -23.97 -3.49 -3.84
N ILE A 744 -22.67 -3.68 -3.61
CA ILE A 744 -22.08 -3.47 -2.29
C ILE A 744 -22.33 -2.05 -1.76
N ALA A 745 -22.28 -1.02 -2.62
CA ALA A 745 -22.66 0.34 -2.27
C ALA A 745 -24.10 0.47 -1.74
N GLU A 746 -25.06 -0.23 -2.37
CA GLU A 746 -26.45 -0.26 -1.89
C GLU A 746 -26.61 -1.06 -0.59
N MET A 747 -25.78 -2.08 -0.37
CA MET A 747 -25.72 -2.81 0.90
C MET A 747 -25.23 -1.89 2.03
N VAL A 748 -24.18 -1.10 1.78
CA VAL A 748 -23.66 -0.11 2.73
C VAL A 748 -24.70 0.98 3.01
N GLU A 749 -25.34 1.53 1.98
CA GLU A 749 -26.38 2.56 2.13
C GLU A 749 -27.56 2.06 2.98
N ALA A 750 -27.90 0.77 2.88
CA ALA A 750 -28.95 0.16 3.69
C ALA A 750 -28.51 -0.17 5.14
N ALA A 751 -27.24 -0.54 5.33
CA ALA A 751 -26.69 -0.93 6.62
C ALA A 751 -26.47 0.25 7.56
N LEU A 752 -25.86 1.34 7.06
CA LEU A 752 -25.42 2.47 7.88
C LEU A 752 -26.55 3.08 8.75
N PRO A 753 -27.78 3.33 8.26
CA PRO A 753 -28.84 3.87 9.10
C PRO A 753 -29.34 2.94 10.21
N ILE A 754 -29.09 1.63 10.10
CA ILE A 754 -29.43 0.64 11.14
C ILE A 754 -28.33 0.66 12.21
N LEU A 755 -27.07 0.66 11.80
CA LEU A 755 -25.91 0.67 12.69
C LEU A 755 -25.77 2.00 13.45
N ASP A 756 -25.94 3.14 12.76
CA ASP A 756 -25.90 4.50 13.32
C ASP A 756 -27.00 4.78 14.35
N ALA A 757 -28.02 3.92 14.43
CA ALA A 757 -29.06 4.04 15.46
C ALA A 757 -28.53 3.71 16.87
N ASP A 758 -27.38 3.04 16.97
CA ASP A 758 -26.77 2.69 18.25
C ASP A 758 -25.97 3.88 18.83
N PRO A 759 -26.36 4.40 20.02
CA PRO A 759 -25.67 5.55 20.61
C PRO A 759 -24.24 5.26 21.09
N ASP A 760 -23.86 3.99 21.25
CA ASP A 760 -22.51 3.60 21.65
C ASP A 760 -21.55 3.51 20.43
N GLY A 761 -22.10 3.64 19.22
CA GLY A 761 -21.40 3.60 17.94
C GLY A 761 -21.43 2.22 17.28
N PHE A 762 -20.71 2.06 16.17
CA PHE A 762 -20.68 0.81 15.41
C PHE A 762 -19.32 0.43 14.85
N PHE A 763 -19.18 -0.85 14.51
CA PHE A 763 -18.10 -1.37 13.68
C PHE A 763 -18.67 -2.15 12.50
N LEU A 764 -18.38 -1.67 11.29
CA LEU A 764 -18.76 -2.29 10.03
C LEU A 764 -17.52 -2.83 9.34
N VAL A 765 -17.55 -4.10 8.97
CA VAL A 765 -16.58 -4.70 8.05
C VAL A 765 -17.29 -4.97 6.74
N MET A 766 -16.69 -4.54 5.63
CA MET A 766 -17.23 -4.78 4.30
C MET A 766 -16.14 -5.24 3.34
N GLU A 767 -16.47 -6.21 2.50
CA GLU A 767 -15.56 -6.84 1.55
C GLU A 767 -16.17 -6.87 0.14
N GLU A 768 -15.46 -6.31 -0.84
CA GLU A 768 -15.73 -6.61 -2.25
C GLU A 768 -14.77 -7.74 -2.64
N GLU A 769 -15.26 -8.97 -2.50
CA GLU A 769 -14.49 -10.20 -2.71
C GLU A 769 -14.10 -10.39 -4.19
N ALA A 770 -14.96 -9.91 -5.10
CA ALA A 770 -14.80 -10.18 -6.52
C ALA A 770 -13.51 -9.60 -7.13
N THR A 771 -12.91 -8.57 -6.52
CA THR A 771 -11.65 -7.99 -7.02
C THR A 771 -10.52 -9.01 -7.00
N ASP A 772 -10.44 -9.85 -5.97
CA ASP A 772 -9.46 -10.93 -5.90
C ASP A 772 -9.81 -12.07 -6.85
N ASN A 773 -11.04 -12.60 -6.78
CA ASN A 773 -11.35 -13.82 -7.53
C ASN A 773 -11.27 -13.60 -9.05
N PHE A 774 -11.75 -12.45 -9.54
CA PHE A 774 -11.55 -12.08 -10.94
C PHE A 774 -10.07 -11.89 -11.26
N GLY A 775 -9.28 -11.27 -10.38
CA GLY A 775 -7.84 -11.08 -10.56
C GLY A 775 -7.08 -12.40 -10.64
N ASN A 776 -7.35 -13.35 -9.76
CA ASN A 776 -6.73 -14.68 -9.72
C ASN A 776 -7.15 -15.60 -10.89
N ASP A 777 -8.28 -15.31 -11.53
CA ASP A 777 -8.67 -15.91 -12.80
C ASP A 777 -8.24 -15.10 -14.03
N ASN A 778 -7.53 -14.00 -13.85
CA ASN A 778 -7.12 -13.06 -14.89
C ASN A 778 -8.32 -12.68 -15.77
N ASN A 779 -9.40 -12.27 -15.13
CA ASN A 779 -10.57 -11.73 -15.79
C ASN A 779 -10.54 -10.21 -15.66
N ALA A 780 -9.92 -9.54 -16.63
CA ALA A 780 -9.69 -8.10 -16.58
C ALA A 780 -10.99 -7.30 -16.53
N ALA A 781 -12.00 -7.70 -17.32
CA ALA A 781 -13.30 -7.03 -17.34
C ALA A 781 -14.03 -7.12 -15.99
N GLY A 782 -13.99 -8.30 -15.36
CA GLY A 782 -14.53 -8.55 -14.03
C GLY A 782 -13.81 -7.77 -12.94
N THR A 783 -12.47 -7.77 -12.98
CA THR A 783 -11.61 -7.08 -12.01
C THR A 783 -11.88 -5.57 -12.03
N ILE A 784 -11.92 -4.97 -13.22
CA ILE A 784 -12.23 -3.53 -13.40
C ILE A 784 -13.64 -3.20 -12.88
N GLU A 785 -14.64 -4.03 -13.23
CA GLU A 785 -16.01 -3.79 -12.80
C GLU A 785 -16.18 -3.94 -11.29
N ALA A 786 -15.49 -4.89 -10.66
CA ALA A 786 -15.45 -5.07 -9.21
C ALA A 786 -14.77 -3.88 -8.50
N ALA A 787 -13.63 -3.41 -8.99
CA ALA A 787 -12.95 -2.24 -8.44
C ALA A 787 -13.80 -0.96 -8.55
N ILE A 788 -14.59 -0.80 -9.63
CA ILE A 788 -15.57 0.30 -9.74
C ILE A 788 -16.68 0.18 -8.69
N ARG A 789 -17.24 -1.03 -8.46
CA ARG A 789 -18.24 -1.22 -7.38
C ARG A 789 -17.67 -0.94 -6.00
N ALA A 790 -16.41 -1.33 -5.77
CA ALA A 790 -15.68 -1.03 -4.55
C ALA A 790 -15.56 0.49 -4.34
N ASP A 791 -15.20 1.23 -5.38
CA ASP A 791 -15.13 2.70 -5.34
C ASP A 791 -16.49 3.35 -5.02
N GLU A 792 -17.58 2.84 -5.61
CA GLU A 792 -18.93 3.33 -5.33
C GLU A 792 -19.32 3.13 -3.86
N ALA A 793 -18.93 2.01 -3.23
CA ALA A 793 -19.17 1.78 -1.81
C ALA A 793 -18.34 2.71 -0.91
N LEU A 794 -17.08 2.97 -1.26
CA LEU A 794 -16.27 3.98 -0.60
C LEU A 794 -16.94 5.36 -0.66
N GLY A 795 -17.48 5.74 -1.82
CA GLY A 795 -18.22 6.99 -1.98
C GLY A 795 -19.40 7.10 -1.02
N VAL A 796 -20.18 6.02 -0.84
CA VAL A 796 -21.29 5.98 0.13
C VAL A 796 -20.80 6.13 1.58
N ALA A 797 -19.70 5.46 1.93
CA ALA A 797 -19.10 5.56 3.26
C ALA A 797 -18.56 6.98 3.53
N MET A 798 -17.86 7.59 2.58
CA MET A 798 -17.35 8.97 2.68
C MET A 798 -18.48 9.98 2.78
N ASP A 799 -19.56 9.80 2.01
CA ASP A 799 -20.77 10.62 2.10
C ASP A 799 -21.43 10.51 3.49
N PHE A 800 -21.35 9.35 4.15
CA PHE A 800 -21.83 9.18 5.51
C PHE A 800 -20.98 9.98 6.52
N VAL A 801 -19.65 9.94 6.42
CA VAL A 801 -18.74 10.77 7.24
C VAL A 801 -19.06 12.25 7.04
N ASP A 802 -19.16 12.69 5.79
CA ASP A 802 -19.30 14.09 5.43
C ASP A 802 -20.64 14.71 5.85
N ASN A 803 -21.71 13.92 5.75
CA ASN A 803 -23.07 14.44 5.85
C ASN A 803 -23.86 13.93 7.06
N THR A 804 -23.41 12.87 7.72
CA THR A 804 -24.18 12.18 8.77
C THR A 804 -23.43 12.12 10.10
N ASP A 805 -22.29 11.42 10.18
CA ASP A 805 -21.51 11.29 11.41
C ASP A 805 -20.00 11.49 11.18
N PRO A 806 -19.45 12.67 11.53
CA PRO A 806 -18.02 12.94 11.39
C PRO A 806 -17.14 12.19 12.40
N ASN A 807 -17.73 11.44 13.35
CA ASN A 807 -16.98 10.59 14.29
C ASN A 807 -16.82 9.16 13.74
N THR A 808 -16.50 9.03 12.45
CA THR A 808 -16.35 7.73 11.80
C THR A 808 -15.02 7.70 11.05
N LEU A 809 -14.25 6.64 11.28
CA LEU A 809 -13.08 6.28 10.47
C LEU A 809 -13.52 5.37 9.34
N ILE A 810 -13.03 5.66 8.13
CA ILE A 810 -12.97 4.70 7.03
C ILE A 810 -11.50 4.31 6.88
N ILE A 811 -11.22 3.01 6.82
CA ILE A 811 -9.88 2.48 6.60
C ILE A 811 -9.93 1.34 5.58
N THR A 812 -9.05 1.39 4.58
CA THR A 812 -8.93 0.36 3.54
C THR A 812 -7.65 -0.43 3.70
N ALA A 813 -7.72 -1.75 3.47
CA ALA A 813 -6.56 -2.61 3.30
C ALA A 813 -6.95 -3.80 2.43
N ALA A 814 -6.10 -4.16 1.48
CA ALA A 814 -6.10 -5.47 0.86
C ALA A 814 -5.03 -6.32 1.56
N ASP A 815 -5.25 -7.61 1.66
CA ASP A 815 -4.31 -8.57 2.23
C ASP A 815 -3.21 -8.98 1.24
N SER A 816 -3.50 -8.94 -0.06
CA SER A 816 -2.58 -9.30 -1.14
C SER A 816 -2.84 -8.49 -2.44
N ASP A 817 -2.01 -8.70 -3.47
CA ASP A 817 -2.24 -8.23 -4.85
C ASP A 817 -2.59 -9.43 -5.74
N ALA A 818 -3.83 -9.47 -6.25
CA ALA A 818 -4.35 -10.57 -7.03
C ALA A 818 -3.79 -10.56 -8.46
N GLY A 819 -2.97 -11.56 -8.79
CA GLY A 819 -2.45 -11.74 -10.16
C GLY A 819 -1.33 -10.78 -10.57
N GLY A 820 -1.02 -9.75 -9.77
CA GLY A 820 -0.05 -8.71 -10.14
C GLY A 820 -0.51 -7.96 -11.39
N LEU A 821 -1.71 -7.36 -11.30
CA LEU A 821 -2.36 -6.64 -12.39
C LEU A 821 -1.53 -5.42 -12.79
N GLU A 822 -1.32 -5.22 -14.09
CA GLU A 822 -0.73 -4.01 -14.65
C GLU A 822 -1.48 -3.48 -15.86
N VAL A 823 -1.31 -2.19 -16.16
CA VAL A 823 -2.03 -1.49 -17.22
C VAL A 823 -1.08 -0.82 -18.20
N ASP A 824 -1.31 -1.05 -19.50
CA ASP A 824 -0.50 -0.49 -20.59
C ASP A 824 -1.38 0.06 -21.74
N ASP A 825 -0.84 1.03 -22.47
CA ASP A 825 -1.42 1.61 -23.68
C ASP A 825 -1.57 0.57 -24.79
N ILE A 826 -2.57 0.79 -25.64
CA ILE A 826 -2.84 -0.05 -26.80
C ILE A 826 -2.88 0.80 -28.09
N PRO A 827 -2.03 0.53 -29.10
CA PRO A 827 -1.03 -0.53 -29.17
C PRO A 827 0.13 -0.33 -28.19
N ILE A 828 0.65 -1.41 -27.64
CA ILE A 828 1.82 -1.38 -26.73
C ILE A 828 2.99 -0.69 -27.43
N GLY A 829 3.51 0.36 -26.79
CA GLY A 829 4.72 1.08 -27.19
C GLY A 829 5.98 0.48 -26.58
N GLY A 830 7.16 0.81 -27.09
CA GLY A 830 8.44 0.49 -26.40
C GLY A 830 9.19 -0.79 -26.83
N PHE A 831 10.35 -1.00 -26.20
CA PHE A 831 11.40 -1.94 -26.59
C PHE A 831 10.95 -3.40 -26.51
N GLY A 832 11.31 -4.21 -27.51
CA GLY A 832 11.10 -5.67 -27.50
C GLY A 832 10.31 -6.25 -28.67
N LEU A 833 9.53 -5.46 -29.42
CA LEU A 833 8.94 -5.93 -30.67
C LEU A 833 9.90 -5.67 -31.84
N PRO A 834 10.38 -6.69 -32.59
CA PRO A 834 11.35 -6.48 -33.66
C PRO A 834 10.75 -5.57 -34.72
N ASN A 835 11.30 -4.35 -34.82
CA ASN A 835 10.93 -3.32 -35.80
C ASN A 835 11.01 -3.77 -37.29
N ASP A 836 11.45 -5.00 -37.57
CA ASP A 836 11.72 -5.45 -38.94
C ASP A 836 10.93 -6.69 -39.43
N GLU A 837 10.10 -7.38 -38.63
CA GLU A 837 9.29 -8.52 -39.13
C GLU A 837 7.86 -8.65 -38.55
N VAL A 838 7.20 -7.52 -38.29
CA VAL A 838 5.83 -7.54 -37.76
C VAL A 838 4.80 -7.74 -38.89
N ASP A 839 4.14 -8.90 -38.92
CA ASP A 839 2.95 -9.13 -39.74
C ASP A 839 1.83 -8.21 -39.21
N GLU A 840 1.34 -7.27 -40.03
CA GLU A 840 0.39 -6.18 -39.70
C GLU A 840 -0.98 -6.66 -39.14
N THR A 841 -1.12 -7.93 -38.77
CA THR A 841 -2.41 -8.56 -38.44
C THR A 841 -2.48 -9.24 -37.07
N ALA A 842 -1.42 -9.26 -36.21
CA ALA A 842 -1.45 -10.05 -34.96
C ALA A 842 -0.54 -9.60 -33.77
N THR A 843 -0.03 -8.38 -33.68
CA THR A 843 1.12 -8.06 -32.80
C THR A 843 1.13 -6.77 -31.94
N PRO A 844 0.14 -5.84 -31.95
CA PRO A 844 0.17 -4.67 -31.06
C PRO A 844 -0.31 -4.92 -29.62
N PHE A 845 -0.68 -6.17 -29.30
CA PHE A 845 -1.40 -6.55 -28.07
C PHE A 845 -0.71 -7.75 -27.39
N THR A 846 0.61 -7.86 -27.54
CA THR A 846 1.39 -8.97 -26.99
C THR A 846 2.68 -8.43 -26.42
N LEU A 847 2.90 -8.72 -25.14
CA LEU A 847 4.09 -8.36 -24.39
C LEU A 847 5.08 -9.51 -24.43
N ARG A 848 6.36 -9.18 -24.27
CA ARG A 848 7.37 -10.18 -23.88
C ARG A 848 7.51 -10.17 -22.38
N VAL A 849 7.50 -11.35 -21.80
CA VAL A 849 7.86 -11.60 -20.41
C VAL A 849 9.10 -12.47 -20.41
N GLN A 850 10.05 -12.15 -19.52
CA GLN A 850 11.41 -12.73 -19.44
C GLN A 850 12.31 -12.42 -20.65
N ALA A 851 13.53 -11.93 -20.39
CA ALA A 851 14.46 -11.51 -21.43
C ALA A 851 15.23 -12.68 -22.10
N GLU A 852 15.81 -12.41 -23.27
CA GLU A 852 16.57 -13.39 -24.08
C GLU A 852 17.81 -13.92 -23.32
N THR A 853 17.97 -15.24 -23.24
CA THR A 853 19.28 -15.83 -22.90
C THR A 853 19.70 -16.90 -23.90
N GLN A 854 20.99 -16.88 -24.27
CA GLN A 854 21.61 -17.88 -25.16
C GLN A 854 21.51 -19.31 -24.62
N ALA A 855 21.32 -19.46 -23.31
CA ALA A 855 21.15 -20.73 -22.60
C ALA A 855 19.94 -21.57 -23.09
N PHE A 856 18.88 -20.93 -23.61
CA PHE A 856 17.68 -21.63 -24.11
C PHE A 856 17.68 -21.90 -25.63
N GLY A 857 18.78 -21.53 -26.32
CA GLY A 857 19.02 -21.86 -27.71
C GLY A 857 18.79 -20.69 -28.68
N PRO A 858 19.20 -20.84 -29.96
CA PRO A 858 19.24 -19.75 -30.95
C PRO A 858 17.86 -19.32 -31.51
N GLU A 859 16.76 -19.70 -30.85
CA GLU A 859 15.37 -19.32 -31.17
C GLU A 859 14.63 -18.78 -29.92
N ALA A 860 15.36 -18.38 -28.86
CA ALA A 860 14.77 -17.93 -27.59
C ALA A 860 14.48 -16.42 -27.63
N ASP A 861 13.25 -16.03 -27.93
CA ASP A 861 12.82 -14.63 -28.06
C ASP A 861 12.00 -14.13 -26.83
N GLY A 862 12.27 -14.62 -25.60
CA GLY A 862 11.38 -14.42 -24.44
C GLY A 862 10.04 -15.18 -24.55
N VAL A 863 9.15 -15.07 -23.57
CA VAL A 863 7.79 -15.65 -23.63
C VAL A 863 6.82 -14.57 -24.06
N LEU A 864 6.12 -14.79 -25.17
CA LEU A 864 5.07 -13.87 -25.64
C LEU A 864 3.76 -14.15 -24.91
N VAL A 865 3.20 -13.12 -24.29
CA VAL A 865 1.96 -13.14 -23.51
C VAL A 865 1.02 -12.08 -24.09
N GLN A 866 -0.24 -12.41 -24.33
CA GLN A 866 -1.20 -11.41 -24.84
C GLN A 866 -1.60 -10.48 -23.69
N VAL A 867 -2.00 -9.25 -23.93
CA VAL A 867 -2.71 -8.49 -22.88
C VAL A 867 -4.19 -8.86 -22.90
N ASP A 868 -4.84 -8.82 -21.75
CA ASP A 868 -6.28 -8.97 -21.65
C ASP A 868 -6.97 -7.70 -22.17
N ASP A 869 -8.09 -7.93 -22.86
CA ASP A 869 -8.96 -6.92 -23.44
C ASP A 869 -10.37 -7.08 -22.84
N VAL A 870 -11.40 -6.44 -23.42
CA VAL A 870 -12.78 -6.54 -22.89
C VAL A 870 -13.36 -7.96 -22.90
N ASP A 871 -12.73 -8.89 -23.63
CA ASP A 871 -13.14 -10.27 -23.90
C ASP A 871 -12.12 -11.31 -23.38
N GLY A 872 -11.02 -10.88 -22.75
CA GLY A 872 -9.90 -11.69 -22.25
C GLY A 872 -8.85 -12.08 -23.32
N SER A 873 -7.70 -12.60 -22.88
CA SER A 873 -6.50 -12.93 -23.70
C SER A 873 -6.63 -14.10 -24.71
N ASN A 874 -7.83 -14.56 -25.08
CA ASN A 874 -7.99 -15.82 -25.82
C ASN A 874 -8.55 -15.66 -27.24
N ASP A 875 -7.68 -15.33 -28.19
CA ASP A 875 -7.94 -15.31 -29.65
C ASP A 875 -8.13 -16.72 -30.30
N VAL A 876 -8.80 -17.66 -29.61
CA VAL A 876 -9.08 -19.01 -30.14
C VAL A 876 -10.32 -18.99 -31.03
N PRO A 877 -10.20 -19.31 -32.34
CA PRO A 877 -11.32 -19.18 -33.26
C PRO A 877 -12.52 -20.05 -32.91
N GLY A 878 -13.65 -19.41 -32.59
CA GLY A 878 -14.91 -20.04 -32.17
C GLY A 878 -15.21 -20.00 -30.67
N PHE A 879 -14.31 -19.44 -29.84
CA PHE A 879 -14.50 -19.16 -28.42
C PHE A 879 -14.42 -17.65 -28.10
N SER A 880 -13.56 -16.91 -28.80
CA SER A 880 -13.55 -15.42 -28.87
C SER A 880 -14.20 -14.91 -30.17
N THR A 881 -14.49 -13.60 -30.23
CA THR A 881 -15.10 -12.89 -31.36
C THR A 881 -14.20 -12.81 -32.62
N ASP A 882 -13.00 -13.40 -32.59
CA ASP A 882 -11.92 -13.32 -33.59
C ASP A 882 -11.35 -11.88 -33.76
N ILE A 883 -11.64 -10.96 -32.83
CA ILE A 883 -11.25 -9.54 -32.90
C ILE A 883 -10.87 -9.08 -31.49
N PHE A 884 -9.59 -8.77 -31.28
CA PHE A 884 -9.12 -8.03 -30.10
C PHE A 884 -9.82 -6.66 -30.00
N GLU A 885 -10.38 -6.35 -28.84
CA GLU A 885 -11.09 -5.10 -28.52
C GLU A 885 -10.56 -4.51 -27.20
N PRO A 886 -9.63 -3.53 -27.25
CA PRO A 886 -9.08 -2.94 -26.03
C PRO A 886 -10.16 -2.27 -25.19
N PHE A 887 -9.86 -2.07 -23.92
CA PHE A 887 -10.63 -1.13 -23.11
C PHE A 887 -10.38 0.29 -23.65
N THR A 888 -11.40 1.14 -23.59
CA THR A 888 -11.27 2.57 -23.90
C THR A 888 -11.55 3.36 -22.64
N THR A 889 -10.82 4.46 -22.41
CA THR A 889 -11.06 5.31 -21.24
C THR A 889 -12.52 5.78 -21.14
N GLY A 890 -13.08 5.71 -19.93
CA GLY A 890 -14.50 6.00 -19.66
C GLY A 890 -14.87 7.47 -19.83
N ALA A 891 -13.90 8.36 -19.66
CA ALA A 891 -14.00 9.78 -19.95
C ALA A 891 -12.73 10.28 -20.63
N PRO A 892 -12.82 11.36 -21.43
CA PRO A 892 -11.64 11.97 -22.00
C PRO A 892 -10.81 12.70 -20.94
N ASP A 893 -9.54 12.93 -21.24
CA ASP A 893 -8.66 13.83 -20.49
C ASP A 893 -9.08 15.32 -20.64
N ALA A 894 -8.25 16.20 -20.07
CA ALA A 894 -8.39 17.65 -20.10
C ALA A 894 -8.47 18.23 -21.52
N ASP A 895 -7.76 17.64 -22.49
CA ASP A 895 -7.69 18.09 -23.88
C ASP A 895 -8.76 17.47 -24.80
N GLY A 896 -9.48 16.47 -24.28
CA GLY A 896 -10.62 15.83 -24.91
C GLY A 896 -10.29 14.51 -25.60
N ASP A 897 -9.11 13.96 -25.35
CA ASP A 897 -8.60 12.73 -25.92
C ASP A 897 -8.99 11.50 -25.08
N VAL A 898 -9.11 10.37 -25.77
CA VAL A 898 -9.47 9.07 -25.19
C VAL A 898 -8.43 8.05 -25.60
N PHE A 899 -8.09 7.16 -24.67
CA PHE A 899 -7.01 6.20 -24.83
C PHE A 899 -7.55 4.79 -24.84
N ASP A 900 -6.92 3.93 -25.63
CA ASP A 900 -7.17 2.50 -25.62
C ASP A 900 -6.09 1.84 -24.74
N PHE A 901 -6.48 0.90 -23.90
CA PHE A 901 -5.58 0.21 -22.97
C PHE A 901 -5.93 -1.27 -22.80
N GLY A 902 -4.98 -2.03 -22.26
CA GLY A 902 -5.11 -3.45 -21.95
C GLY A 902 -4.55 -3.77 -20.57
N VAL A 903 -4.79 -5.00 -20.11
CA VAL A 903 -4.32 -5.48 -18.79
C VAL A 903 -3.25 -6.56 -18.98
N ALA A 904 -2.12 -6.39 -18.31
CA ALA A 904 -1.07 -7.39 -18.18
C ALA A 904 -1.15 -8.05 -16.80
N TRP A 905 -0.69 -9.29 -16.68
CA TRP A 905 -0.72 -10.05 -15.43
C TRP A 905 0.64 -10.66 -15.18
N ALA A 906 1.21 -10.47 -13.99
CA ALA A 906 2.42 -11.18 -13.59
C ALA A 906 2.14 -12.67 -13.37
N THR A 907 1.00 -13.03 -12.79
CA THR A 907 0.63 -14.40 -12.41
C THR A 907 -0.90 -14.58 -12.29
N ARG A 908 -1.34 -15.72 -11.76
CA ARG A 908 -2.73 -16.06 -11.39
C ARG A 908 -2.88 -16.31 -9.88
N SER A 909 -1.98 -15.75 -9.10
CA SER A 909 -1.87 -15.99 -7.67
C SER A 909 -1.64 -14.66 -6.99
N ASP A 910 -2.03 -14.60 -5.73
CA ASP A 910 -1.66 -13.52 -4.83
C ASP A 910 -0.14 -13.33 -4.83
N VAL A 911 0.29 -12.08 -4.98
CA VAL A 911 1.69 -11.66 -4.84
C VAL A 911 1.80 -10.61 -3.74
N ALA A 912 3.01 -10.38 -3.25
CA ALA A 912 3.28 -9.42 -2.19
C ALA A 912 3.27 -7.96 -2.68
N GLY A 913 2.61 -7.67 -3.80
CA GLY A 913 2.72 -6.44 -4.60
C GLY A 913 2.49 -5.15 -3.83
N GLY A 914 2.57 -4.02 -4.52
CA GLY A 914 2.61 -2.68 -3.94
C GLY A 914 1.29 -2.16 -3.35
N ILE A 915 0.67 -2.90 -2.43
CA ILE A 915 -0.61 -2.57 -1.79
C ILE A 915 -0.52 -1.24 -1.02
N VAL A 916 -1.56 -0.42 -1.15
CA VAL A 916 -1.68 0.86 -0.45
C VAL A 916 -2.97 0.90 0.36
N SER A 917 -2.84 1.08 1.67
CA SER A 917 -3.93 1.38 2.59
C SER A 917 -4.22 2.88 2.59
N LYS A 918 -5.49 3.25 2.70
CA LYS A 918 -5.92 4.64 2.84
C LYS A 918 -6.94 4.82 3.97
N THR A 919 -6.97 6.01 4.54
CA THR A 919 -7.92 6.39 5.59
C THR A 919 -8.67 7.69 5.26
N TYR A 920 -9.86 7.85 5.84
CA TYR A 920 -10.65 9.07 5.75
C TYR A 920 -11.53 9.24 7.01
N GLY A 921 -11.64 10.47 7.51
CA GLY A 921 -12.51 10.79 8.66
C GLY A 921 -11.78 10.80 10.01
N LEU A 922 -12.48 10.39 11.07
CA LEU A 922 -11.94 10.41 12.44
C LEU A 922 -10.65 9.57 12.52
N ASN A 923 -9.60 10.12 13.12
CA ASN A 923 -8.32 9.43 13.37
C ASN A 923 -7.64 8.88 12.10
N ALA A 924 -7.94 9.44 10.93
CA ALA A 924 -7.30 9.01 9.69
C ALA A 924 -5.76 9.20 9.73
N ASP A 925 -5.30 10.22 10.44
CA ASP A 925 -3.90 10.56 10.72
C ASP A 925 -3.17 9.57 11.64
N LEU A 926 -3.86 8.57 12.19
CA LEU A 926 -3.21 7.47 12.92
C LEU A 926 -2.60 6.42 11.99
N LEU A 927 -2.90 6.44 10.68
CA LEU A 927 -2.29 5.55 9.71
C LEU A 927 -0.77 5.82 9.65
N PRO A 928 0.09 4.83 9.91
CA PRO A 928 1.53 5.03 9.83
C PRO A 928 2.02 5.27 8.40
N ASP A 929 3.11 6.02 8.26
CA ASP A 929 3.92 6.26 7.05
C ASP A 929 4.08 5.05 6.09
N THR A 930 4.35 3.88 6.70
CA THR A 930 4.38 2.56 6.07
C THR A 930 3.81 1.56 7.07
N THR A 931 2.69 0.97 6.71
CA THR A 931 1.75 0.26 7.57
C THR A 931 2.12 -1.23 7.60
N ASP A 932 2.44 -1.76 8.77
CA ASP A 932 2.43 -3.21 8.98
C ASP A 932 0.97 -3.71 8.98
N ASN A 933 0.69 -4.90 8.48
CA ASN A 933 -0.68 -5.44 8.49
C ASN A 933 -1.34 -5.45 9.89
N THR A 934 -0.56 -5.54 10.97
CA THR A 934 -1.07 -5.44 12.36
C THR A 934 -1.47 -4.02 12.78
N ASP A 935 -1.00 -2.98 12.09
CA ASP A 935 -1.33 -1.59 12.38
C ASP A 935 -2.78 -1.24 12.02
N ILE A 936 -3.39 -1.91 11.02
CA ILE A 936 -4.83 -1.75 10.70
C ILE A 936 -5.67 -2.02 11.95
N TYR A 937 -5.41 -3.11 12.67
CA TYR A 937 -6.07 -3.41 13.94
C TYR A 937 -5.84 -2.30 14.97
N ARG A 938 -4.61 -1.77 15.11
CA ARG A 938 -4.29 -0.71 16.09
C ARG A 938 -5.10 0.55 15.82
N VAL A 939 -5.17 1.00 14.57
CA VAL A 939 -5.90 2.21 14.16
C VAL A 939 -7.40 2.04 14.42
N MET A 940 -7.96 0.89 14.03
CA MET A 940 -9.37 0.56 14.30
C MET A 940 -9.67 0.50 15.80
N TYR A 941 -8.81 -0.19 16.58
CA TYR A 941 -8.98 -0.38 18.02
C TYR A 941 -8.93 0.96 18.76
N GLN A 942 -7.94 1.79 18.45
CA GLN A 942 -7.82 3.11 19.06
C GLN A 942 -9.02 4.01 18.71
N THR A 943 -9.58 3.89 17.51
CA THR A 943 -10.78 4.64 17.14
C THR A 943 -12.04 4.17 17.85
N LEU A 944 -12.22 2.85 18.02
CA LEU A 944 -13.38 2.29 18.70
C LEU A 944 -13.34 2.51 20.21
N PHE A 945 -12.15 2.46 20.83
CA PHE A 945 -11.98 2.38 22.29
C PHE A 945 -11.17 3.52 22.92
N GLY A 946 -10.55 4.39 22.12
CA GLY A 946 -9.79 5.57 22.59
C GLY A 946 -8.45 5.25 23.24
N VAL A 947 -7.96 4.03 23.08
CA VAL A 947 -6.74 3.51 23.72
C VAL A 947 -6.03 2.56 22.77
N ALA A 948 -4.70 2.52 22.84
CA ALA A 948 -3.94 1.52 22.10
C ALA A 948 -4.20 0.11 22.69
N PRO A 949 -4.30 -0.93 21.85
CA PRO A 949 -4.56 -2.29 22.34
C PRO A 949 -3.46 -2.82 23.26
N GLU A 950 -2.20 -2.46 23.03
CA GLU A 950 -1.09 -2.88 23.88
C GLU A 950 -1.15 -2.26 25.29
N ASP A 951 -1.74 -1.08 25.44
CA ASP A 951 -1.94 -0.46 26.76
C ASP A 951 -2.96 -1.25 27.58
N ILE A 952 -3.94 -1.89 26.93
CA ILE A 952 -4.86 -2.85 27.57
C ILE A 952 -4.11 -4.13 27.94
N ALA A 953 -3.38 -4.73 26.98
CA ALA A 953 -2.68 -6.00 27.18
C ALA A 953 -1.62 -5.92 28.29
N ASN A 954 -0.95 -4.78 28.43
CA ASN A 954 0.13 -4.55 29.39
C ASN A 954 -0.33 -3.86 30.69
N ALA A 955 -1.63 -3.63 30.86
CA ALA A 955 -2.17 -2.96 32.03
C ALA A 955 -1.88 -3.74 33.32
N GLU A 956 -1.19 -3.10 34.27
CA GLU A 956 -1.12 -3.63 35.64
C GLU A 956 -2.52 -3.49 36.29
N PRO A 957 -3.09 -4.58 36.83
CA PRO A 957 -4.44 -4.54 37.37
C PRO A 957 -4.59 -3.48 38.45
N ILE A 958 -5.69 -2.72 38.43
CA ILE A 958 -6.01 -1.79 39.51
C ILE A 958 -5.99 -2.55 40.85
N ASP A 959 -5.19 -2.06 41.80
CA ASP A 959 -4.88 -2.74 43.06
C ASP A 959 -6.12 -3.27 43.82
N VAL A 960 -7.26 -2.59 43.70
CA VAL A 960 -8.50 -2.91 44.42
C VAL A 960 -9.40 -3.93 43.72
N LEU A 961 -9.03 -4.46 42.56
CA LEU A 961 -9.81 -5.47 41.84
C LEU A 961 -9.65 -6.86 42.47
N VAL A 962 -10.71 -7.67 42.42
CA VAL A 962 -10.63 -9.11 42.70
C VAL A 962 -10.21 -9.79 41.42
N ASP A 963 -8.96 -10.26 41.38
CA ASP A 963 -8.38 -11.01 40.26
C ASP A 963 -8.75 -12.49 40.37
N LEU A 964 -9.54 -12.98 39.41
CA LEU A 964 -9.88 -14.39 39.23
C LEU A 964 -9.42 -14.92 37.86
N THR A 965 -8.55 -14.20 37.14
CA THR A 965 -8.11 -14.53 35.78
C THR A 965 -7.42 -15.89 35.69
N GLY A 966 -6.65 -16.28 36.71
CA GLY A 966 -5.94 -17.57 36.75
C GLY A 966 -6.76 -18.78 37.21
N ILE A 967 -8.10 -18.71 37.20
CA ILE A 967 -8.99 -19.78 37.65
C ILE A 967 -10.08 -20.02 36.60
N ASP A 968 -10.21 -21.25 36.10
CA ASP A 968 -11.26 -21.59 35.12
C ASP A 968 -12.59 -21.97 35.79
N GLY A 969 -13.70 -21.58 35.15
CA GLY A 969 -15.07 -21.90 35.56
C GLY A 969 -15.56 -21.14 36.80
N ASP A 970 -16.77 -21.45 37.28
CA ASP A 970 -17.35 -20.76 38.44
C ASP A 970 -16.51 -20.96 39.71
N VAL A 971 -16.39 -19.90 40.50
CA VAL A 971 -15.61 -19.84 41.73
C VAL A 971 -16.49 -19.37 42.88
N THR A 972 -16.46 -20.11 43.99
CA THR A 972 -17.07 -19.65 45.25
C THR A 972 -16.06 -18.84 46.04
N VAL A 973 -16.36 -17.56 46.25
CA VAL A 973 -15.60 -16.66 47.12
C VAL A 973 -16.31 -16.58 48.47
N SER A 974 -15.67 -17.11 49.52
CA SER A 974 -16.13 -16.97 50.90
C SER A 974 -15.49 -15.75 51.54
N ALA A 975 -16.30 -14.92 52.20
CA ALA A 975 -15.82 -13.68 52.80
C ALA A 975 -16.41 -13.40 54.18
N SER A 976 -15.64 -12.68 54.99
CA SER A 976 -16.04 -12.11 56.28
C SER A 976 -16.27 -10.61 56.14
N LEU A 977 -17.31 -10.10 56.81
CA LEU A 977 -17.69 -8.68 56.76
C LEU A 977 -17.80 -8.05 58.15
N SER A 978 -17.47 -6.77 58.26
CA SER A 978 -17.77 -5.92 59.41
C SER A 978 -18.20 -4.52 58.99
N ARG A 979 -19.17 -3.92 59.70
CA ARG A 979 -19.74 -2.59 59.38
C ARG A 979 -19.74 -1.68 60.61
N GLU A 980 -19.12 -0.50 60.57
CA GLU A 980 -19.10 0.45 61.69
C GLU A 980 -20.27 1.47 61.67
N ALA A 981 -20.76 1.84 60.48
CA ALA A 981 -21.59 3.03 60.25
C ALA A 981 -23.09 2.89 60.57
N ALA A 982 -23.85 3.98 60.34
CA ALA A 982 -25.28 4.13 60.59
C ALA A 982 -26.13 4.26 59.30
N PHE A 983 -25.66 3.68 58.20
CA PHE A 983 -26.29 3.66 56.86
C PHE A 983 -26.51 2.24 56.39
N ASP A 984 -27.53 1.99 55.57
CA ASP A 984 -27.82 0.66 55.05
C ASP A 984 -26.95 0.33 53.82
N ASN A 985 -25.64 0.49 53.96
CA ASN A 985 -24.67 0.25 52.88
C ASN A 985 -24.72 -1.20 52.39
N VAL A 986 -24.68 -1.37 51.07
CA VAL A 986 -24.69 -2.66 50.36
C VAL A 986 -23.42 -2.76 49.53
N LEU A 987 -22.68 -3.87 49.67
CA LEU A 987 -21.56 -4.18 48.77
C LEU A 987 -22.08 -4.98 47.58
N LYS A 988 -21.69 -4.56 46.39
CA LYS A 988 -21.90 -5.26 45.13
C LYS A 988 -20.57 -5.36 44.37
N PHE A 989 -20.59 -6.12 43.29
CA PHE A 989 -19.48 -6.26 42.36
C PHE A 989 -20.00 -6.08 40.94
N TYR A 990 -19.12 -5.70 40.03
CA TYR A 990 -19.33 -5.80 38.58
C TYR A 990 -18.07 -6.39 37.95
N GLN A 991 -18.24 -7.06 36.81
CA GLN A 991 -17.14 -7.61 36.04
C GLN A 991 -16.39 -6.48 35.32
N THR A 992 -15.07 -6.64 35.15
CA THR A 992 -14.20 -5.60 34.61
C THR A 992 -12.90 -6.20 34.05
N ASP A 993 -12.10 -5.38 33.38
CA ASP A 993 -10.73 -5.72 32.95
C ASP A 993 -9.68 -5.28 33.97
N ALA A 994 -8.39 -5.39 33.61
CA ALA A 994 -7.28 -4.96 34.47
C ALA A 994 -7.31 -3.45 34.77
N LEU A 995 -7.81 -2.63 33.84
CA LEU A 995 -7.93 -1.18 33.99
C LEU A 995 -9.20 -0.73 34.73
N GLY A 996 -10.05 -1.66 35.16
CA GLY A 996 -11.30 -1.31 35.82
C GLY A 996 -12.38 -0.83 34.85
N SER A 997 -12.26 -1.09 33.55
CA SER A 997 -13.26 -0.68 32.56
C SER A 997 -14.57 -1.45 32.71
N VAL A 998 -15.69 -0.82 32.39
CA VAL A 998 -17.00 -1.49 32.31
C VAL A 998 -17.81 -0.87 31.17
N ALA A 999 -18.28 -1.73 30.26
CA ALA A 999 -18.93 -1.36 28.99
C ALA A 999 -18.22 -0.18 28.27
N GLY A 1000 -16.91 -0.30 28.06
CA GLY A 1000 -16.11 0.70 27.35
C GLY A 1000 -15.67 1.93 28.16
N PHE A 1001 -16.24 2.17 29.35
CA PHE A 1001 -15.85 3.33 30.17
C PHE A 1001 -14.72 2.98 31.14
N LEU A 1002 -13.68 3.81 31.18
CA LEU A 1002 -12.59 3.74 32.15
C LEU A 1002 -12.95 4.46 33.46
N PRO A 1003 -12.41 4.00 34.61
CA PRO A 1003 -12.61 4.65 35.90
C PRO A 1003 -12.28 6.14 35.85
N GLY A 1004 -13.27 6.99 36.15
CA GLY A 1004 -13.11 8.44 36.26
C GLY A 1004 -13.75 9.24 35.13
N GLU A 1005 -14.08 8.60 34.02
CA GLU A 1005 -14.77 9.21 32.88
C GLU A 1005 -16.20 9.65 33.22
N GLU A 1006 -16.72 10.63 32.48
CA GLU A 1006 -18.12 11.06 32.63
C GLU A 1006 -19.04 9.94 32.13
N GLY A 1007 -19.99 9.50 32.96
CA GLY A 1007 -20.87 8.35 32.64
C GLY A 1007 -20.50 7.04 33.34
N TYR A 1008 -19.25 6.85 33.75
CA TYR A 1008 -18.75 5.62 34.38
C TYR A 1008 -19.64 5.09 35.51
N GLU A 1009 -20.08 5.96 36.44
CA GLU A 1009 -20.91 5.53 37.59
C GLU A 1009 -22.31 5.02 37.17
N ALA A 1010 -22.85 5.53 36.06
CA ALA A 1010 -24.15 5.09 35.55
C ALA A 1010 -24.04 3.67 34.99
N VAL A 1011 -23.00 3.42 34.19
CA VAL A 1011 -22.72 2.11 33.60
C VAL A 1011 -22.38 1.07 34.67
N VAL A 1012 -21.60 1.45 35.68
CA VAL A 1012 -21.37 0.60 36.86
C VAL A 1012 -22.69 0.20 37.49
N ALA A 1013 -23.62 1.14 37.72
CA ALA A 1013 -24.90 0.86 38.36
C ALA A 1013 -25.78 -0.14 37.59
N GLU A 1014 -25.67 -0.16 36.26
CA GLU A 1014 -26.41 -1.04 35.37
C GLU A 1014 -25.82 -2.45 35.29
N ASN A 1015 -24.51 -2.59 35.53
CA ASN A 1015 -23.76 -3.85 35.41
C ASN A 1015 -23.50 -4.56 36.76
N LEU A 1016 -24.22 -4.18 37.82
CA LEU A 1016 -24.00 -4.77 39.13
C LEU A 1016 -24.55 -6.19 39.25
N LEU A 1017 -23.73 -7.07 39.81
CA LEU A 1017 -24.04 -8.47 40.04
C LEU A 1017 -24.94 -8.68 41.26
N ASP A 1018 -25.67 -9.79 41.21
CA ASP A 1018 -26.39 -10.36 42.35
C ASP A 1018 -25.57 -11.52 42.96
N PRO A 1019 -25.67 -11.78 44.29
CA PRO A 1019 -26.58 -11.17 45.25
C PRO A 1019 -26.02 -9.92 45.98
N ASP A 1020 -26.91 -9.10 46.55
CA ASP A 1020 -26.57 -8.03 47.50
C ASP A 1020 -25.82 -8.58 48.72
N ILE A 1021 -24.63 -8.04 49.00
CA ILE A 1021 -23.88 -8.37 50.20
C ILE A 1021 -24.13 -7.32 51.27
N PHE A 1022 -24.91 -7.70 52.28
CA PHE A 1022 -25.39 -6.81 53.34
C PHE A 1022 -25.23 -7.41 54.73
N ILE A 1023 -24.78 -6.60 55.69
CA ILE A 1023 -24.78 -6.90 57.13
C ILE A 1023 -25.30 -5.70 57.92
N GLY A 1024 -25.90 -5.90 59.09
CA GLY A 1024 -26.48 -4.80 59.87
C GLY A 1024 -25.45 -3.84 60.49
N ASN A 1025 -25.90 -2.63 60.88
CA ASN A 1025 -25.07 -1.63 61.55
C ASN A 1025 -24.42 -2.17 62.84
N GLY A 1026 -23.09 -2.09 62.93
CA GLY A 1026 -22.31 -2.58 64.07
C GLY A 1026 -22.24 -4.11 64.17
N GLU A 1027 -22.60 -4.83 63.11
CA GLU A 1027 -22.56 -6.29 63.06
C GLU A 1027 -21.31 -6.81 62.34
N THR A 1028 -21.08 -8.10 62.50
CA THR A 1028 -20.07 -8.88 61.76
C THR A 1028 -20.76 -10.11 61.21
N GLY A 1029 -20.41 -10.51 59.98
CA GLY A 1029 -21.07 -11.60 59.28
C GLY A 1029 -20.15 -12.28 58.28
N THR A 1030 -20.72 -13.22 57.53
CA THR A 1030 -20.04 -13.93 56.44
C THR A 1030 -20.93 -13.92 55.21
N ALA A 1031 -20.34 -13.86 54.02
CA ALA A 1031 -21.01 -13.98 52.74
C ALA A 1031 -20.32 -15.03 51.86
N GLU A 1032 -21.08 -15.64 50.96
CA GLU A 1032 -20.57 -16.46 49.88
C GLU A 1032 -21.15 -15.91 48.58
N LEU A 1033 -20.29 -15.75 47.58
CA LEU A 1033 -20.64 -15.27 46.26
C LEU A 1033 -20.03 -16.23 45.23
N VAL A 1034 -20.79 -16.52 44.19
CA VAL A 1034 -20.33 -17.33 43.05
C VAL A 1034 -20.06 -16.37 41.91
N LEU A 1035 -18.83 -16.34 41.44
CA LEU A 1035 -18.36 -15.51 40.33
C LEU A 1035 -17.77 -16.40 39.25
N ALA A 1036 -17.81 -15.97 38.00
CA ALA A 1036 -17.07 -16.65 36.94
C ALA A 1036 -15.57 -16.43 37.16
N GLY A 1037 -14.76 -17.46 36.93
CA GLY A 1037 -13.32 -17.34 36.79
C GLY A 1037 -12.94 -16.71 35.43
N GLY A 1038 -11.64 -16.45 35.23
CA GLY A 1038 -11.14 -15.90 33.96
C GLY A 1038 -11.24 -14.38 33.79
N THR A 1039 -11.64 -13.64 34.84
CA THR A 1039 -11.86 -12.18 34.73
C THR A 1039 -11.57 -11.43 36.04
N PHE A 1040 -11.67 -10.10 36.00
CA PHE A 1040 -11.56 -9.23 37.19
C PHE A 1040 -12.96 -8.79 37.67
N TYR A 1041 -13.07 -8.52 38.97
CA TYR A 1041 -14.26 -7.92 39.56
C TYR A 1041 -13.92 -6.70 40.40
N ALA A 1042 -14.60 -5.60 40.11
CA ALA A 1042 -14.51 -4.38 40.89
C ALA A 1042 -15.59 -4.36 41.99
N PRO A 1043 -15.21 -4.12 43.26
CA PRO A 1043 -16.20 -3.88 44.31
C PRO A 1043 -16.82 -2.49 44.18
N VAL A 1044 -18.10 -2.36 44.53
CA VAL A 1044 -18.79 -1.07 44.67
C VAL A 1044 -19.61 -1.02 45.94
N LEU A 1045 -19.55 0.10 46.65
CA LEU A 1045 -20.38 0.36 47.82
C LEU A 1045 -21.59 1.22 47.43
N LEU A 1046 -22.81 0.69 47.57
CA LEU A 1046 -24.03 1.49 47.49
C LEU A 1046 -24.26 2.13 48.84
N ILE A 1047 -24.10 3.44 48.92
CA ILE A 1047 -24.24 4.20 50.16
C ILE A 1047 -25.74 4.33 50.50
N ASP A 1048 -26.13 3.85 51.67
CA ASP A 1048 -27.55 3.70 52.09
C ASP A 1048 -28.41 2.85 51.12
N GLY A 1049 -27.76 1.98 50.35
CA GLY A 1049 -28.43 1.13 49.35
C GLY A 1049 -28.93 1.88 48.12
N ASP A 1050 -28.46 3.12 47.88
CA ASP A 1050 -28.85 3.95 46.75
C ASP A 1050 -27.95 3.68 45.53
N LEU A 1051 -28.56 3.25 44.42
CA LEU A 1051 -27.90 2.99 43.14
C LEU A 1051 -27.38 4.25 42.45
N HIS A 1052 -27.72 5.44 42.95
CA HIS A 1052 -27.24 6.72 42.41
C HIS A 1052 -26.21 7.38 43.34
N ASN A 1053 -25.76 6.67 44.37
CA ASN A 1053 -24.76 7.12 45.32
C ASN A 1053 -23.76 6.00 45.60
N LEU A 1054 -22.80 5.85 44.69
CA LEU A 1054 -21.82 4.79 44.69
C LEU A 1054 -20.49 5.28 45.27
N GLY A 1055 -19.82 4.41 46.02
CA GLY A 1055 -18.38 4.48 46.25
C GLY A 1055 -17.72 3.41 45.38
N SER A 1056 -17.23 3.81 44.21
CA SER A 1056 -16.64 2.93 43.19
C SER A 1056 -15.14 3.20 42.99
N ILE A 1057 -14.50 2.45 42.10
CA ILE A 1057 -13.14 2.74 41.66
C ILE A 1057 -13.07 3.98 40.75
N GLY A 1058 -14.19 4.41 40.15
CA GLY A 1058 -14.27 5.67 39.41
C GLY A 1058 -14.10 6.89 40.32
N ASP A 1059 -14.67 6.84 41.53
CA ASP A 1059 -14.39 7.84 42.58
C ASP A 1059 -12.89 7.85 42.96
N ASN A 1060 -12.27 6.68 43.13
CA ASN A 1060 -10.83 6.59 43.40
C ASN A 1060 -10.01 7.28 42.30
N ALA A 1061 -10.32 7.02 41.02
CA ALA A 1061 -9.64 7.62 39.88
C ALA A 1061 -9.77 9.16 39.84
N ARG A 1062 -10.89 9.72 40.32
CA ARG A 1062 -11.09 11.17 40.47
C ARG A 1062 -10.42 11.77 41.73
N GLY A 1063 -9.63 10.97 42.45
CA GLY A 1063 -8.92 11.39 43.67
C GLY A 1063 -9.79 11.38 44.93
N HIS A 1064 -10.93 10.72 44.90
CA HIS A 1064 -11.78 10.46 46.06
C HIS A 1064 -11.57 9.03 46.52
N ASP A 1065 -10.59 8.79 47.42
CA ASP A 1065 -10.36 7.45 47.98
C ASP A 1065 -11.64 6.92 48.67
N ARG A 1066 -12.35 6.00 48.01
CA ARG A 1066 -13.53 5.27 48.51
C ARG A 1066 -13.22 3.83 48.86
N ILE A 1067 -12.29 3.23 48.14
CA ILE A 1067 -11.98 1.80 48.24
C ILE A 1067 -10.48 1.66 48.43
N LYS A 1068 -10.08 0.87 49.43
CA LYS A 1068 -8.70 0.46 49.65
C LYS A 1068 -8.62 -1.04 49.81
N ARG A 1069 -7.48 -1.61 49.41
CA ARG A 1069 -7.18 -3.02 49.58
C ARG A 1069 -5.81 -3.20 50.24
N ASP A 1070 -5.74 -4.13 51.19
CA ASP A 1070 -4.48 -4.65 51.75
C ASP A 1070 -4.57 -6.18 51.79
N GLY A 1071 -3.92 -6.83 50.82
CA GLY A 1071 -3.99 -8.28 50.64
C GLY A 1071 -5.42 -8.75 50.34
N SER A 1072 -6.00 -9.54 51.24
CA SER A 1072 -7.37 -10.05 51.10
C SER A 1072 -8.43 -9.19 51.78
N VAL A 1073 -8.08 -7.99 52.23
CA VAL A 1073 -8.98 -7.09 52.96
C VAL A 1073 -9.28 -5.86 52.12
N TRP A 1074 -10.55 -5.63 51.83
CA TRP A 1074 -11.10 -4.41 51.25
C TRP A 1074 -11.76 -3.58 52.34
N THR A 1075 -11.52 -2.28 52.28
CA THR A 1075 -12.02 -1.31 53.24
C THR A 1075 -12.67 -0.16 52.47
N PHE A 1076 -13.89 0.18 52.84
CA PHE A 1076 -14.72 1.14 52.12
C PHE A 1076 -15.02 2.36 52.98
N GLU A 1077 -15.20 3.50 52.32
CA GLU A 1077 -15.52 4.80 52.93
C GLU A 1077 -16.79 5.39 52.28
N ASP A 1078 -17.82 5.67 53.09
CA ASP A 1078 -19.06 6.29 52.64
C ASP A 1078 -19.08 7.83 52.75
N TRP A 1079 -18.28 8.45 53.66
CA TRP A 1079 -18.19 9.92 53.75
C TRP A 1079 -16.85 10.54 54.27
N ILE A 1080 -16.87 11.69 55.00
CA ILE A 1080 -15.69 12.56 55.31
C ILE A 1080 -15.16 12.30 56.73
N ASP A 1081 -14.92 11.06 57.13
CA ASP A 1081 -14.03 10.80 58.27
C ASP A 1081 -12.80 9.97 57.92
N SER A 1082 -12.78 9.38 56.71
CA SER A 1082 -11.60 8.83 56.04
C SER A 1082 -10.89 7.78 56.89
N ASP A 1083 -11.67 6.99 57.62
CA ASP A 1083 -11.15 5.93 58.49
C ASP A 1083 -11.34 4.52 57.90
N PHE A 1084 -12.05 4.41 56.76
CA PHE A 1084 -12.19 3.21 55.92
C PHE A 1084 -12.71 2.00 56.70
N ASN A 1085 -13.60 2.22 57.67
CA ASN A 1085 -14.20 1.11 58.42
C ASN A 1085 -15.73 1.02 58.24
N ASP A 1086 -16.31 1.85 57.37
CA ASP A 1086 -17.74 1.90 57.09
C ASP A 1086 -18.24 0.54 56.63
N LEU A 1087 -17.48 -0.11 55.75
CA LEU A 1087 -17.57 -1.54 55.49
C LEU A 1087 -16.15 -2.10 55.34
N VAL A 1088 -15.92 -3.27 55.92
CA VAL A 1088 -14.71 -4.06 55.70
C VAL A 1088 -15.14 -5.41 55.16
N PHE A 1089 -14.59 -5.80 54.02
CA PHE A 1089 -14.82 -7.06 53.33
C PHE A 1089 -13.49 -7.82 53.26
N THR A 1090 -13.43 -9.02 53.82
CA THR A 1090 -12.23 -9.85 53.81
C THR A 1090 -12.51 -11.14 53.07
N VAL A 1091 -11.81 -11.38 51.97
CA VAL A 1091 -11.86 -12.67 51.27
C VAL A 1091 -11.11 -13.69 52.12
N ASP A 1092 -11.83 -14.71 52.57
CA ASP A 1092 -11.32 -15.78 53.43
C ASP A 1092 -10.81 -16.97 52.61
N ALA A 1093 -11.50 -17.30 51.51
CA ALA A 1093 -11.16 -18.39 50.60
C ALA A 1093 -11.77 -18.17 49.20
N VAL A 1094 -11.10 -18.71 48.20
CA VAL A 1094 -11.52 -18.74 46.80
C VAL A 1094 -11.38 -20.19 46.34
N GLU A 1095 -12.51 -20.86 46.06
CA GLU A 1095 -12.54 -22.29 45.73
C GLU A 1095 -13.32 -22.53 44.42
N PRO A 1096 -12.76 -23.32 43.47
CA PRO A 1096 -13.50 -23.70 42.25
C PRO A 1096 -14.79 -24.45 42.59
N VAL A 1097 -15.87 -24.15 41.87
CA VAL A 1097 -17.12 -24.89 41.97
C VAL A 1097 -16.92 -26.22 41.27
N ILE A 1098 -16.63 -27.27 42.04
CA ILE A 1098 -16.48 -28.63 41.52
C ILE A 1098 -17.85 -29.12 41.04
N ALA A 1099 -17.99 -29.30 39.73
CA ALA A 1099 -19.17 -29.87 39.08
C ALA A 1099 -19.51 -31.31 39.55
#